data_AF-Q99650-F1
#
_entry.id   AF-Q99650-F1
#
_cell.length_a   1.000
_cell.length_b   1.000
_cell.length_c   1.000
_cell.angle_alpha   90.00
_cell.angle_beta   90.00
_cell.angle_gamma   90.00
#
_symmetry.space_group_name_H-M   'P 1'
#
loop_
_entity.id
_entity.type
_entity.pdbx_description
1 polymer ?
#
loop_
_entity_poly.entity_id
_entity_poly.type
_entity_poly.pdbx_seq_one_letter_code
_entity_poly.pdbx_strand_id
1 'polypeptide(L)'
;MALFAVFQTTFFLTLLSLRTYQSEVLAERLPLTPVSLKVSTNSTRQSLHLQWTVHNLPYHQELKMVFQIQISRIETSNVIWVGNYSTTVKWNQVLHWSWESELPLECATHFVRIKSLVDDAKFPEPNFWSNWSSWEEVSVQDSTGQDILFVFPKDKLVEEGTNVTICYVSRNIQNNVSCYLEGKQIHGEQLDPHVTAFNLNSVPFIRNKGTNIYCEASQGNVSEGMKGIVLFVSKVLEEPKDFSCETEDFKTLHCTWDPGTDTALGWSKQPSQSYTLFESFSGEKKLCTHKNWCNWQITQDSQETYNFTLIAENYLRKRSVNILFNLTHRVYLMNPFSVNFENVNATNAIMTWKVHSIRNNFTYLCQIELHGEGKMMQYNVSIKVNGEYFLSELEPATEYMARVRCADASHFWKWSEWSGQNFTTLEAAPSEAPDVWRIVSLEPGNHTVTLFWKPLSKLHANGKILFYNVVVENLDKPSSSELHSIPAPANSTKLILDRCSYQICVIANNSVGASPASVIVISADPENKEVEEERIAGTEGGFSLSWKPQPGDVIGYVVDWCDHTQDVLGDFQWKNVGPNTTSTVISTDAFRPGVRYDFRIYGLSTKRIACLLEKKTGYSQELAPSDNPHVLVDTLTSHSFTLSWKDYSTESQPGFIQGYHVYLKSKARQCHPRFEKAVLSDGSECCKYKIDNPEEKALIVDNLKPESFYEFFITPFTSAGEGPSATFTKVTTPDEHSSMLIHILLPMVFCVLLIMVMCYLKSQWIKETCYPDIPDPYKSSILSLIKFKENPHLIIMNVSDCIPDAIEVVSKPEGTKIQFLGTRKSLTETELTKPNYLYLLPTEKNHSGPGPCICFENLTYNQAASDSGSCGHVPVSPKAPSMLGLMTSPENVLKALEKNYMNSLGEIPAGETSLNYVSQLASPMFGDKDSLPTNPVEAPHCSEYKMQMAVSLRLALPPPTENSSLSSITLLDPGEHYC
;
A
#
# COMPACT_ATOMS: atom_id res chain seq x y z
N MET A 1 26.27 22.74 124.36
CA MET A 1 26.13 21.91 123.13
C MET A 1 24.96 20.93 123.19
N ALA A 2 24.64 20.28 124.32
CA ALA A 2 23.50 19.36 124.42
C ALA A 2 22.12 19.98 124.15
N LEU A 3 21.87 21.23 124.56
CA LEU A 3 20.58 21.91 124.35
C LEU A 3 20.24 22.17 122.86
N PHE A 4 21.24 22.36 122.00
CA PHE A 4 21.01 22.57 120.56
C PHE A 4 20.64 21.27 119.83
N ALA A 5 21.18 20.13 120.26
CA ALA A 5 20.84 18.82 119.68
C ALA A 5 19.39 18.39 120.01
N VAL A 6 18.90 18.72 121.21
CA VAL A 6 17.52 18.41 121.62
C VAL A 6 16.52 19.27 120.83
N PHE A 7 16.81 20.55 120.59
CA PHE A 7 15.92 21.40 119.80
C PHE A 7 15.82 21.00 118.33
N GLN A 8 16.92 20.57 117.70
CA GLN A 8 16.84 20.05 116.33
C GLN A 8 16.04 18.75 116.25
N THR A 9 16.25 17.82 117.19
CA THR A 9 15.52 16.54 117.19
C THR A 9 14.03 16.70 117.46
N THR A 10 13.63 17.58 118.39
CA THR A 10 12.20 17.88 118.63
C THR A 10 11.56 18.62 117.47
N PHE A 11 12.29 19.53 116.80
CA PHE A 11 11.79 20.21 115.61
C PHE A 11 11.62 19.22 114.43
N PHE A 12 12.55 18.28 114.24
CA PHE A 12 12.40 17.23 113.24
C PHE A 12 11.26 16.26 113.56
N LEU A 13 11.08 15.86 114.83
CA LEU A 13 9.99 15.00 115.27
C LEU A 13 8.61 15.65 115.11
N THR A 14 8.51 16.96 115.39
CA THR A 14 7.26 17.72 115.17
C THR A 14 6.98 17.96 113.69
N LEU A 15 8.01 18.18 112.85
CA LEU A 15 7.85 18.21 111.40
C LEU A 15 7.47 16.85 110.82
N LEU A 16 8.01 15.76 111.36
CA LEU A 16 7.63 14.40 110.98
C LEU A 16 6.21 14.09 111.43
N SER A 17 5.81 14.46 112.65
CA SER A 17 4.44 14.25 113.13
C SER A 17 3.43 15.13 112.41
N LEU A 18 3.80 16.36 112.03
CA LEU A 18 2.95 17.23 111.22
C LEU A 18 2.86 16.73 109.77
N ARG A 19 3.94 16.14 109.21
CA ARG A 19 3.89 15.46 107.91
C ARG A 19 3.04 14.19 107.96
N THR A 20 3.15 13.37 109.01
CA THR A 20 2.31 12.16 109.13
C THR A 20 0.86 12.51 109.42
N TYR A 21 0.58 13.53 110.24
CA TYR A 21 -0.79 13.99 110.50
C TYR A 21 -1.41 14.71 109.29
N GLN A 22 -0.64 15.49 108.53
CA GLN A 22 -1.11 16.01 107.23
C GLN A 22 -1.25 14.90 106.17
N SER A 23 -0.54 13.78 106.30
CA SER A 23 -0.68 12.64 105.39
C SER A 23 -1.86 11.74 105.73
N GLU A 24 -2.31 11.68 106.99
CA GLU A 24 -3.44 10.82 107.41
C GLU A 24 -4.81 11.51 107.30
N VAL A 25 -4.89 12.84 107.39
CA VAL A 25 -6.17 13.57 107.32
C VAL A 25 -6.56 13.99 105.89
N LEU A 26 -5.73 13.69 104.88
CA LEU A 26 -6.05 13.99 103.48
C LEU A 26 -6.61 12.76 102.74
N ALA A 27 -7.93 12.84 102.55
CA ALA A 27 -8.72 12.21 101.50
C ALA A 27 -8.96 10.70 101.64
N GLU A 28 -10.07 10.39 102.31
CA GLU A 28 -11.09 9.52 101.73
C GLU A 28 -11.20 9.85 100.23
N ARG A 29 -10.48 9.10 99.38
CA ARG A 29 -10.28 9.42 97.96
C ARG A 29 -11.64 9.30 97.26
N LEU A 30 -12.33 10.44 97.11
CA LEU A 30 -13.60 10.56 96.39
C LEU A 30 -13.40 9.98 94.98
N PRO A 31 -14.11 8.90 94.60
CA PRO A 31 -14.05 8.41 93.23
C PRO A 31 -14.56 9.52 92.30
N LEU A 32 -13.68 10.04 91.45
CA LEU A 32 -13.95 11.11 90.47
C LEU A 32 -14.88 10.58 89.36
N THR A 33 -16.11 10.26 89.72
CA THR A 33 -17.15 9.72 88.82
C THR A 33 -17.46 10.74 87.72
N PRO A 34 -17.53 10.30 86.44
CA PRO A 34 -18.03 11.16 85.36
C PRO A 34 -19.49 11.54 85.65
N VAL A 35 -19.80 12.81 85.50
CA VAL A 35 -21.13 13.37 85.74
C VAL A 35 -21.63 14.11 84.50
N SER A 36 -22.95 14.33 84.43
CA SER A 36 -23.60 15.00 83.30
C SER A 36 -23.28 14.35 81.95
N LEU A 37 -23.23 13.01 81.89
CA LEU A 37 -23.09 12.30 80.63
C LEU A 37 -24.29 12.65 79.74
N LYS A 38 -24.01 13.27 78.61
CA LYS A 38 -24.98 13.54 77.55
C LYS A 38 -24.53 12.82 76.32
N VAL A 39 -25.45 12.10 75.70
CA VAL A 39 -25.21 11.43 74.43
C VAL A 39 -26.10 12.08 73.38
N SER A 40 -25.47 12.57 72.32
CA SER A 40 -26.15 13.08 71.13
C SER A 40 -25.85 12.19 69.94
N THR A 41 -26.74 12.18 68.97
CA THR A 41 -26.63 11.35 67.77
C THR A 41 -26.31 12.23 66.57
N ASN A 42 -25.45 11.74 65.70
CA ASN A 42 -25.27 12.29 64.36
C ASN A 42 -25.70 11.23 63.35
N SER A 43 -26.99 11.20 63.03
CA SER A 43 -27.58 10.23 62.10
C SER A 43 -26.90 10.26 60.73
N THR A 44 -26.45 11.42 60.27
CA THR A 44 -25.72 11.58 59.01
C THR A 44 -24.38 10.84 59.01
N ARG A 45 -23.66 10.85 60.14
CA ARG A 45 -22.38 10.16 60.32
C ARG A 45 -22.52 8.78 60.96
N GLN A 46 -23.74 8.40 61.35
CA GLN A 46 -24.02 7.16 62.07
C GLN A 46 -23.15 7.01 63.33
N SER A 47 -22.96 8.12 64.04
CA SER A 47 -22.08 8.21 65.21
C SER A 47 -22.77 8.75 66.46
N LEU A 48 -22.43 8.18 67.61
CA LEU A 48 -22.79 8.68 68.94
C LEU A 48 -21.73 9.65 69.43
N HIS A 49 -22.13 10.83 69.87
CA HIS A 49 -21.27 11.85 70.47
C HIS A 49 -21.55 11.94 71.96
N LEU A 50 -20.55 11.63 72.77
CA LEU A 50 -20.61 11.66 74.21
C LEU A 50 -19.97 12.95 74.71
N GLN A 51 -20.63 13.59 75.67
CA GLN A 51 -20.12 14.74 76.40
C GLN A 51 -20.29 14.49 77.89
N TRP A 52 -19.25 14.73 78.67
CA TRP A 52 -19.32 14.60 80.13
C TRP A 52 -18.35 15.54 80.82
N THR A 53 -18.56 15.72 82.12
CA THR A 53 -17.67 16.49 82.99
C THR A 53 -17.21 15.63 84.16
N VAL A 54 -16.13 16.05 84.80
CA VAL A 54 -15.64 15.45 86.05
C VAL A 54 -15.69 16.55 87.11
N HIS A 55 -16.63 16.46 88.04
CA HIS A 55 -16.70 17.38 89.18
C HIS A 55 -15.68 16.98 90.26
N ASN A 56 -15.30 17.95 91.10
CA ASN A 56 -14.37 17.80 92.24
C ASN A 56 -12.88 17.59 91.91
N LEU A 57 -12.43 17.88 90.68
CA LEU A 57 -10.99 18.17 90.45
C LEU A 57 -10.61 19.39 91.30
N PRO A 58 -9.43 19.52 91.93
CA PRO A 58 -9.01 20.75 92.63
C PRO A 58 -8.64 21.90 91.68
N TYR A 59 -8.85 23.16 92.10
CA TYR A 59 -8.66 24.34 91.25
C TYR A 59 -7.22 24.40 90.70
N HIS A 60 -7.07 24.57 89.38
CA HIS A 60 -5.80 24.50 88.63
C HIS A 60 -5.08 23.14 88.57
N GLN A 61 -5.70 22.03 88.99
CA GLN A 61 -5.09 20.71 88.85
C GLN A 61 -5.43 20.06 87.50
N GLU A 62 -4.41 19.56 86.81
CA GLU A 62 -4.53 18.71 85.64
C GLU A 62 -4.18 17.27 86.05
N LEU A 63 -5.11 16.34 85.81
CA LEU A 63 -4.94 14.92 86.09
C LEU A 63 -5.05 14.11 84.81
N LYS A 64 -4.14 13.15 84.63
CA LYS A 64 -4.32 12.08 83.66
C LYS A 64 -5.38 11.10 84.15
N MET A 65 -6.42 10.91 83.34
CA MET A 65 -7.53 10.01 83.66
C MET A 65 -7.81 9.08 82.48
N VAL A 66 -8.26 7.88 82.81
CA VAL A 66 -8.73 6.87 81.87
C VAL A 66 -10.23 6.73 82.05
N PHE A 67 -10.98 6.82 80.96
CA PHE A 67 -12.43 6.63 80.93
C PHE A 67 -12.76 5.32 80.24
N GLN A 68 -13.38 4.38 80.95
CA GLN A 68 -13.90 3.18 80.32
C GLN A 68 -15.36 3.41 79.93
N ILE A 69 -15.65 3.22 78.65
CA ILE A 69 -16.96 3.43 78.05
C ILE A 69 -17.50 2.08 77.62
N GLN A 70 -18.76 1.82 77.93
CA GLN A 70 -19.50 0.64 77.46
C GLN A 70 -20.70 1.08 76.65
N ILE A 71 -20.87 0.41 75.51
CA ILE A 71 -22.01 0.59 74.63
C ILE A 71 -22.70 -0.77 74.51
N SER A 72 -23.98 -0.80 74.88
CA SER A 72 -24.85 -1.94 74.69
C SER A 72 -25.94 -1.62 73.67
N ARG A 73 -26.53 -2.65 73.09
CA ARG A 73 -27.51 -2.53 72.00
C ARG A 73 -28.73 -3.40 72.29
N ILE A 74 -29.93 -2.88 72.00
CA ILE A 74 -31.25 -3.51 72.23
C ILE A 74 -31.59 -3.60 73.73
N GLU A 75 -30.71 -4.21 74.52
CA GLU A 75 -30.84 -4.32 75.96
C GLU A 75 -29.52 -3.98 76.64
N THR A 76 -29.58 -3.51 77.89
CA THR A 76 -28.37 -3.21 78.70
C THR A 76 -27.49 -4.43 78.99
N SER A 77 -28.04 -5.64 78.81
CA SER A 77 -27.36 -6.93 78.96
C SER A 77 -26.40 -7.24 77.80
N ASN A 78 -26.67 -6.70 76.61
CA ASN A 78 -25.95 -7.02 75.37
C ASN A 78 -24.91 -5.94 75.04
N VAL A 79 -23.74 -6.03 75.67
CA VAL A 79 -22.62 -5.10 75.47
C VAL A 79 -21.88 -5.43 74.16
N ILE A 80 -21.94 -4.52 73.19
CA ILE A 80 -21.32 -4.68 71.87
C ILE A 80 -19.91 -4.07 71.78
N TRP A 81 -19.60 -3.10 72.65
CA TRP A 81 -18.31 -2.41 72.61
C TRP A 81 -17.88 -1.97 74.00
N VAL A 82 -16.59 -2.15 74.28
CA VAL A 82 -15.93 -1.69 75.51
C VAL A 82 -14.58 -1.09 75.11
N GLY A 83 -14.30 0.13 75.55
CA GLY A 83 -13.01 0.76 75.27
C GLY A 83 -12.62 1.80 76.30
N ASN A 84 -11.33 2.12 76.31
CA ASN A 84 -10.72 3.07 77.24
C ASN A 84 -10.27 4.32 76.47
N TYR A 85 -10.66 5.49 76.95
CA TYR A 85 -10.22 6.80 76.45
C TYR A 85 -9.37 7.49 77.51
N SER A 86 -8.08 7.65 77.22
CA SER A 86 -7.14 8.30 78.13
C SER A 86 -6.90 9.74 77.70
N THR A 87 -7.06 10.68 78.64
CA THR A 87 -6.84 12.11 78.37
C THR A 87 -6.45 12.85 79.64
N THR A 88 -5.92 14.06 79.47
CA THR A 88 -5.64 14.97 80.60
C THR A 88 -6.86 15.85 80.82
N VAL A 89 -7.40 15.83 82.05
CA VAL A 89 -8.63 16.53 82.42
C VAL A 89 -8.31 17.76 83.26
N LYS A 90 -8.83 18.91 82.84
CA LYS A 90 -8.73 20.19 83.55
C LYS A 90 -10.01 20.48 84.33
N TRP A 91 -9.91 21.35 85.34
CA TRP A 91 -11.08 21.85 86.10
C TRP A 91 -12.18 22.36 85.15
N ASN A 92 -13.41 21.90 85.34
CA ASN A 92 -14.61 22.23 84.54
C ASN A 92 -14.48 22.01 83.02
N GLN A 93 -13.53 21.19 82.57
CA GLN A 93 -13.42 20.85 81.16
C GLN A 93 -14.54 19.87 80.76
N VAL A 94 -15.25 20.20 79.68
CA VAL A 94 -16.19 19.27 79.02
C VAL A 94 -15.39 18.38 78.08
N LEU A 95 -15.40 17.09 78.35
CA LEU A 95 -14.76 16.08 77.52
C LEU A 95 -15.72 15.62 76.43
N HIS A 96 -15.16 15.32 75.26
CA HIS A 96 -15.91 14.91 74.09
C HIS A 96 -15.29 13.63 73.54
N TRP A 97 -16.14 12.70 73.14
CA TRP A 97 -15.72 11.49 72.46
C TRP A 97 -16.81 11.04 71.51
N SER A 98 -16.44 10.32 70.45
CA SER A 98 -17.39 9.83 69.45
C SER A 98 -17.16 8.37 69.13
N TRP A 99 -18.26 7.66 68.87
CA TRP A 99 -18.26 6.26 68.45
C TRP A 99 -19.06 6.13 67.17
N GLU A 100 -18.51 5.43 66.18
CA GLU A 100 -19.20 5.11 64.93
C GLU A 100 -19.82 3.72 65.04
N SER A 101 -21.09 3.61 64.69
CA SER A 101 -21.82 2.35 64.77
C SER A 101 -21.71 1.56 63.47
N GLU A 102 -21.41 0.27 63.58
CA GLU A 102 -21.44 -0.67 62.44
C GLU A 102 -22.87 -0.87 61.90
N LEU A 103 -23.85 -0.91 62.81
CA LEU A 103 -25.29 -0.97 62.51
C LEU A 103 -25.85 0.46 62.49
N PRO A 104 -26.69 0.86 61.51
CA PRO A 104 -27.28 2.19 61.55
C PRO A 104 -28.00 2.47 62.88
N LEU A 105 -27.82 3.66 63.44
CA LEU A 105 -28.27 4.05 64.77
C LEU A 105 -29.81 3.97 64.91
N GLU A 106 -30.54 4.08 63.80
CA GLU A 106 -32.00 3.97 63.74
C GLU A 106 -32.50 2.52 63.89
N CYS A 107 -31.61 1.53 63.72
CA CYS A 107 -31.99 0.11 63.74
C CYS A 107 -32.10 -0.47 65.15
N ALA A 108 -31.48 0.16 66.14
CA ALA A 108 -31.48 -0.37 67.49
C ALA A 108 -31.28 0.74 68.52
N THR A 109 -31.94 0.61 69.66
CA THR A 109 -31.64 1.43 70.83
C THR A 109 -30.24 1.10 71.34
N HIS A 110 -29.46 2.14 71.64
CA HIS A 110 -28.14 2.01 72.22
C HIS A 110 -28.17 2.52 73.66
N PHE A 111 -27.46 1.86 74.57
CA PHE A 111 -27.27 2.35 75.93
C PHE A 111 -25.79 2.55 76.19
N VAL A 112 -25.46 3.71 76.75
CA VAL A 112 -24.09 4.12 77.01
C VAL A 112 -23.90 4.32 78.51
N ARG A 113 -22.80 3.80 79.05
CA ARG A 113 -22.36 4.15 80.40
C ARG A 113 -20.85 4.33 80.44
N ILE A 114 -20.39 5.11 81.42
CA ILE A 114 -18.99 5.48 81.56
C ILE A 114 -18.56 5.37 83.03
N LYS A 115 -17.30 4.99 83.23
CA LYS A 115 -16.60 5.12 84.51
C LYS A 115 -15.19 5.62 84.29
N SER A 116 -14.53 6.02 85.36
CA SER A 116 -13.21 6.67 85.30
C SER A 116 -12.22 6.01 86.25
N LEU A 117 -10.95 6.20 85.93
CA LEU A 117 -9.78 5.84 86.71
C LEU A 117 -8.79 7.00 86.66
N VAL A 118 -8.20 7.38 87.78
CA VAL A 118 -7.08 8.33 87.79
C VAL A 118 -5.81 7.53 87.51
N ASP A 119 -5.09 7.88 86.45
CA ASP A 119 -3.85 7.24 86.02
C ASP A 119 -2.76 8.31 85.83
N ASP A 120 -2.45 8.98 86.93
CA ASP A 120 -1.47 10.06 86.97
C ASP A 120 -0.33 9.64 87.89
N ALA A 121 0.92 9.88 87.47
CA ALA A 121 2.11 9.54 88.24
C ALA A 121 2.14 10.20 89.63
N LYS A 122 1.36 11.28 89.83
CA LYS A 122 1.15 11.92 91.14
C LYS A 122 0.41 11.03 92.15
N PHE A 123 -0.30 10.00 91.69
CA PHE A 123 -1.13 9.10 92.50
C PHE A 123 -0.79 7.63 92.20
N PRO A 124 0.35 7.10 92.70
CA PRO A 124 0.67 5.69 92.56
C PRO A 124 -0.34 4.79 93.32
N GLU A 125 -0.44 3.55 92.81
CA GLU A 125 -1.36 2.47 93.17
C GLU A 125 -1.72 2.33 94.67
N PRO A 126 -2.91 1.79 95.00
CA PRO A 126 -3.86 1.13 94.08
C PRO A 126 -4.83 2.09 93.37
N ASN A 127 -5.00 1.83 92.07
CA ASN A 127 -5.90 2.58 91.18
C ASN A 127 -7.33 1.99 91.29
N PHE A 128 -8.26 2.73 91.92
CA PHE A 128 -9.66 2.31 92.01
C PHE A 128 -10.49 2.93 90.90
N TRP A 129 -11.25 2.08 90.21
CA TRP A 129 -12.28 2.55 89.30
C TRP A 129 -13.41 3.23 90.08
N SER A 130 -13.93 4.32 89.51
CA SER A 130 -15.14 4.94 90.01
C SER A 130 -16.37 4.07 89.72
N ASN A 131 -17.49 4.39 90.37
CA ASN A 131 -18.77 3.78 90.05
C ASN A 131 -19.17 4.11 88.60
N TRP A 132 -19.87 3.18 87.96
CA TRP A 132 -20.47 3.43 86.65
C TRP A 132 -21.51 4.56 86.75
N SER A 133 -21.58 5.39 85.70
CA SER A 133 -22.76 6.23 85.46
C SER A 133 -24.00 5.36 85.29
N SER A 134 -25.17 5.98 85.43
CA SER A 134 -26.40 5.41 84.89
C SER A 134 -26.24 5.11 83.40
N TRP A 135 -26.99 4.11 82.93
CA TRP A 135 -27.16 3.89 81.50
C TRP A 135 -27.94 5.07 80.91
N GLU A 136 -27.34 5.75 79.94
CA GLU A 136 -28.00 6.73 79.11
C GLU A 136 -28.56 6.01 77.88
N GLU A 137 -29.88 6.02 77.75
CA GLU A 137 -30.59 5.43 76.62
C GLU A 137 -30.62 6.40 75.43
N VAL A 138 -30.26 5.88 74.26
CA VAL A 138 -30.25 6.63 73.01
C VAL A 138 -31.01 5.83 71.97
N SER A 139 -32.24 6.27 71.71
CA SER A 139 -33.07 5.74 70.65
C SER A 139 -33.26 6.83 69.59
N VAL A 140 -32.79 6.58 68.37
CA VAL A 140 -33.02 7.45 67.21
C VAL A 140 -34.37 7.11 66.55
N GLN A 141 -35.35 6.64 67.33
CA GLN A 141 -36.71 6.44 66.83
C GLN A 141 -37.32 7.80 66.45
N ASP A 142 -37.11 8.10 65.19
CA ASP A 142 -37.49 9.29 64.49
C ASP A 142 -39.02 9.43 64.59
N SER A 143 -39.49 10.59 65.07
CA SER A 143 -40.91 10.93 65.24
C SER A 143 -41.66 11.14 63.89
N THR A 144 -41.20 10.48 62.83
CA THR A 144 -41.43 10.88 61.44
C THR A 144 -42.45 9.97 60.73
N GLY A 145 -43.70 10.43 60.68
CA GLY A 145 -44.64 10.12 59.59
C GLY A 145 -45.58 8.92 59.78
N GLN A 146 -46.61 8.89 58.93
CA GLN A 146 -47.59 7.80 58.77
C GLN A 146 -47.02 6.56 58.06
N ASP A 147 -45.76 6.59 57.63
CA ASP A 147 -45.14 5.48 56.90
C ASP A 147 -44.95 4.26 57.81
N ILE A 148 -45.27 3.08 57.28
CA ILE A 148 -45.27 1.81 58.03
C ILE A 148 -43.87 1.15 57.99
N LEU A 149 -43.01 1.58 57.04
CA LEU A 149 -41.81 0.88 56.59
C LEU A 149 -40.65 1.87 56.40
N PHE A 150 -39.48 1.58 56.97
CA PHE A 150 -38.27 2.38 56.81
C PHE A 150 -37.03 1.54 56.57
N VAL A 151 -36.09 2.06 55.76
CA VAL A 151 -34.81 1.41 55.43
C VAL A 151 -33.66 2.38 55.70
N PHE A 152 -32.62 1.90 56.39
CA PHE A 152 -31.47 2.70 56.81
C PHE A 152 -30.13 1.99 56.48
N PRO A 153 -29.04 2.74 56.28
CA PRO A 153 -28.98 4.21 56.24
C PRO A 153 -29.31 4.75 54.85
N LYS A 154 -29.88 5.96 54.79
CA LYS A 154 -30.22 6.61 53.51
C LYS A 154 -28.94 7.16 52.86
N ASP A 155 -28.79 6.94 51.55
CA ASP A 155 -27.71 7.50 50.72
C ASP A 155 -26.28 7.23 51.23
N LYS A 156 -25.99 6.02 51.73
CA LYS A 156 -24.66 5.65 52.24
C LYS A 156 -23.61 5.73 51.12
N LEU A 157 -22.50 6.41 51.39
CA LEU A 157 -21.31 6.45 50.53
C LEU A 157 -20.23 5.54 51.13
N VAL A 158 -19.72 4.60 50.33
CA VAL A 158 -18.66 3.67 50.73
C VAL A 158 -17.67 3.43 49.59
N GLU A 159 -16.48 2.95 49.93
CA GLU A 159 -15.53 2.50 48.91
C GLU A 159 -15.84 1.06 48.47
N GLU A 160 -15.50 0.75 47.23
CA GLU A 160 -15.56 -0.59 46.68
C GLU A 160 -14.82 -1.59 47.56
N GLY A 161 -15.46 -2.73 47.83
CA GLY A 161 -14.93 -3.77 48.72
C GLY A 161 -15.28 -3.60 50.21
N THR A 162 -15.96 -2.51 50.60
CA THR A 162 -16.43 -2.31 51.99
C THR A 162 -17.61 -3.23 52.33
N ASN A 163 -17.72 -3.64 53.60
CA ASN A 163 -18.91 -4.34 54.10
C ASN A 163 -19.97 -3.32 54.56
N VAL A 164 -21.21 -3.51 54.12
CA VAL A 164 -22.33 -2.60 54.40
C VAL A 164 -23.46 -3.34 55.07
N THR A 165 -23.78 -2.94 56.29
CA THR A 165 -25.03 -3.33 56.94
C THR A 165 -26.11 -2.30 56.63
N ILE A 166 -27.26 -2.80 56.19
CA ILE A 166 -28.51 -2.06 56.10
C ILE A 166 -29.49 -2.66 57.09
N CYS A 167 -30.49 -1.90 57.53
CA CYS A 167 -31.60 -2.47 58.27
C CYS A 167 -32.91 -1.96 57.75
N TYR A 168 -33.93 -2.73 58.08
CA TYR A 168 -35.30 -2.40 57.83
C TYR A 168 -36.06 -2.42 59.16
N VAL A 169 -36.91 -1.41 59.36
CA VAL A 169 -37.72 -1.21 60.56
C VAL A 169 -39.19 -1.20 60.16
N SER A 170 -39.98 -2.14 60.70
CA SER A 170 -41.43 -2.29 60.48
C SER A 170 -42.20 -1.93 61.74
N ARG A 171 -43.34 -1.24 61.60
CA ARG A 171 -44.33 -1.17 62.69
C ARG A 171 -45.24 -2.41 62.77
N ASN A 172 -45.33 -3.20 61.71
CA ASN A 172 -46.16 -4.41 61.65
C ASN A 172 -45.26 -5.66 61.73
N ILE A 173 -45.37 -6.41 62.84
CA ILE A 173 -44.55 -7.62 63.13
C ILE A 173 -44.92 -8.78 62.18
N GLN A 174 -46.10 -8.75 61.55
CA GLN A 174 -46.57 -9.85 60.69
C GLN A 174 -46.00 -9.83 59.26
N ASN A 175 -45.14 -8.88 58.92
CA ASN A 175 -44.61 -8.72 57.58
C ASN A 175 -43.31 -9.52 57.39
N ASN A 176 -43.31 -10.43 56.42
CA ASN A 176 -42.07 -11.02 55.92
C ASN A 176 -41.41 -10.05 54.95
N VAL A 177 -40.18 -9.66 55.27
CA VAL A 177 -39.47 -8.61 54.54
C VAL A 177 -38.26 -9.19 53.84
N SER A 178 -38.18 -8.96 52.54
CA SER A 178 -37.05 -9.36 51.71
C SER A 178 -36.44 -8.15 51.03
N CYS A 179 -35.13 -7.99 51.16
CA CYS A 179 -34.38 -6.92 50.51
C CYS A 179 -33.57 -7.46 49.34
N TYR A 180 -33.44 -6.66 48.28
CA TYR A 180 -32.79 -7.03 47.03
C TYR A 180 -31.80 -5.96 46.59
N LEU A 181 -30.66 -6.42 46.07
CA LEU A 181 -29.65 -5.62 45.38
C LEU A 181 -29.49 -6.18 43.97
N GLU A 182 -29.77 -5.38 42.93
CA GLU A 182 -29.75 -5.81 41.52
C GLU A 182 -30.55 -7.12 41.28
N GLY A 183 -31.67 -7.29 41.99
CA GLY A 183 -32.53 -8.48 41.89
C GLY A 183 -32.07 -9.70 42.70
N LYS A 184 -30.90 -9.66 43.35
CA LYS A 184 -30.45 -10.72 44.26
C LYS A 184 -30.94 -10.45 45.68
N GLN A 185 -31.61 -11.43 46.27
CA GLN A 185 -32.07 -11.36 47.66
C GLN A 185 -30.87 -11.33 48.61
N ILE A 186 -30.89 -10.41 49.57
CA ILE A 186 -29.85 -10.24 50.59
C ILE A 186 -30.25 -11.07 51.81
N HIS A 187 -29.31 -11.78 52.40
CA HIS A 187 -29.56 -12.54 53.62
C HIS A 187 -29.78 -11.59 54.80
N GLY A 188 -30.92 -11.74 55.49
CA GLY A 188 -31.31 -10.93 56.63
C GLY A 188 -31.25 -11.72 57.94
N GLU A 189 -30.85 -11.04 59.01
CA GLU A 189 -30.86 -11.50 60.39
C GLU A 189 -31.86 -10.65 61.19
N GLN A 190 -32.78 -11.30 61.90
CA GLN A 190 -33.75 -10.60 62.74
C GLN A 190 -33.09 -10.19 64.06
N LEU A 191 -33.01 -8.88 64.31
CA LEU A 191 -32.40 -8.32 65.53
C LEU A 191 -33.45 -8.07 66.63
N ASP A 192 -34.63 -7.63 66.23
CA ASP A 192 -35.78 -7.28 67.08
C ASP A 192 -37.06 -7.72 66.36
N PRO A 193 -38.19 -7.98 67.06
CA PRO A 193 -39.49 -8.21 66.42
C PRO A 193 -39.86 -7.21 65.31
N HIS A 194 -39.35 -5.97 65.39
CA HIS A 194 -39.61 -4.90 64.43
C HIS A 194 -38.45 -4.63 63.45
N VAL A 195 -37.26 -5.23 63.67
CA VAL A 195 -36.04 -4.86 62.94
C VAL A 195 -35.33 -6.08 62.38
N THR A 196 -35.05 -6.02 61.08
CA THR A 196 -34.21 -7.00 60.37
C THR A 196 -33.00 -6.29 59.77
N ALA A 197 -31.80 -6.81 60.02
CA ALA A 197 -30.55 -6.31 59.46
C ALA A 197 -30.11 -7.20 58.30
N PHE A 198 -29.53 -6.59 57.27
CA PHE A 198 -29.02 -7.28 56.09
C PHE A 198 -27.57 -6.87 55.87
N ASN A 199 -26.68 -7.86 55.73
CA ASN A 199 -25.25 -7.64 55.59
C ASN A 199 -24.81 -7.89 54.15
N LEU A 200 -24.19 -6.88 53.54
CA LEU A 200 -23.56 -6.95 52.23
C LEU A 200 -22.05 -6.98 52.41
N ASN A 201 -21.41 -8.08 52.02
CA ASN A 201 -19.96 -8.21 52.09
C ASN A 201 -19.32 -7.79 50.77
N SER A 202 -18.25 -6.98 50.86
CA SER A 202 -17.45 -6.53 49.72
C SER A 202 -18.27 -5.98 48.55
N VAL A 203 -18.96 -4.87 48.77
CA VAL A 203 -19.84 -4.30 47.73
C VAL A 203 -19.05 -3.85 46.49
N PRO A 204 -19.44 -4.29 45.27
CA PRO A 204 -18.74 -3.90 44.05
C PRO A 204 -19.18 -2.52 43.56
N PHE A 205 -18.31 -1.84 42.80
CA PHE A 205 -18.71 -0.67 42.04
C PHE A 205 -19.60 -1.11 40.85
N ILE A 206 -20.86 -0.66 40.83
CA ILE A 206 -21.81 -1.00 39.76
C ILE A 206 -22.01 0.19 38.80
N ARG A 207 -22.35 1.37 39.32
CA ARG A 207 -22.66 2.56 38.51
C ARG A 207 -22.44 3.86 39.26
N ASN A 208 -22.09 4.93 38.52
CA ASN A 208 -21.77 6.25 39.08
C ASN A 208 -22.98 6.97 39.73
N LYS A 209 -24.21 6.63 39.36
CA LYS A 209 -25.45 7.17 39.95
C LYS A 209 -25.92 6.39 41.19
N GLY A 210 -25.09 5.49 41.73
CA GLY A 210 -25.47 4.65 42.87
C GLY A 210 -26.44 3.52 42.50
N THR A 211 -26.59 2.59 43.42
CA THR A 211 -27.32 1.34 43.23
C THR A 211 -28.52 1.30 44.15
N ASN A 212 -29.69 0.95 43.61
CA ASN A 212 -30.91 0.93 44.39
C ASN A 212 -30.99 -0.38 45.15
N ILE A 213 -31.14 -0.28 46.46
CA ILE A 213 -31.53 -1.41 47.32
C ILE A 213 -32.99 -1.19 47.65
N TYR A 214 -33.83 -2.18 47.40
CA TYR A 214 -35.24 -2.13 47.78
C TYR A 214 -35.61 -3.31 48.65
N CYS A 215 -36.57 -3.09 49.52
CA CYS A 215 -37.15 -4.09 50.40
C CYS A 215 -38.66 -4.14 50.16
N GLU A 216 -39.18 -5.35 50.02
CA GLU A 216 -40.61 -5.62 49.90
C GLU A 216 -41.12 -6.23 51.20
N ALA A 217 -42.25 -5.72 51.68
CA ALA A 217 -42.98 -6.28 52.81
C ALA A 217 -44.19 -7.06 52.30
N SER A 218 -44.32 -8.31 52.70
CA SER A 218 -45.42 -9.19 52.31
C SER A 218 -46.17 -9.69 53.55
N GLN A 219 -47.50 -9.65 53.48
CA GLN A 219 -48.39 -10.24 54.48
C GLN A 219 -49.28 -11.26 53.76
N GLY A 220 -48.94 -12.55 53.88
CA GLY A 220 -49.56 -13.60 53.05
C GLY A 220 -49.25 -13.40 51.57
N ASN A 221 -50.29 -13.32 50.73
CA ASN A 221 -50.17 -13.10 49.27
C ASN A 221 -50.26 -11.62 48.86
N VAL A 222 -50.37 -10.69 49.82
CA VAL A 222 -50.54 -9.26 49.56
C VAL A 222 -49.24 -8.52 49.86
N SER A 223 -48.69 -7.81 48.88
CA SER A 223 -47.57 -6.90 49.07
C SER A 223 -48.07 -5.62 49.75
N GLU A 224 -47.64 -5.34 50.99
CA GLU A 224 -48.05 -4.15 51.74
C GLU A 224 -47.32 -2.87 51.28
N GLY A 225 -46.13 -3.02 50.68
CA GLY A 225 -45.39 -1.87 50.16
C GLY A 225 -43.93 -2.17 49.85
N MET A 226 -43.31 -1.22 49.14
CA MET A 226 -41.91 -1.27 48.73
C MET A 226 -41.22 0.02 49.19
N LYS A 227 -40.04 -0.12 49.81
CA LYS A 227 -39.17 1.01 50.17
C LYS A 227 -37.77 0.72 49.68
N GLY A 228 -37.03 1.78 49.36
CA GLY A 228 -35.66 1.63 48.91
C GLY A 228 -34.76 2.78 49.31
N ILE A 229 -33.46 2.51 49.25
CA ILE A 229 -32.37 3.45 49.46
C ILE A 229 -31.38 3.35 48.30
N VAL A 230 -30.53 4.36 48.17
CA VAL A 230 -29.44 4.34 47.19
C VAL A 230 -28.12 4.08 47.93
N LEU A 231 -27.40 3.05 47.53
CA LEU A 231 -26.03 2.79 47.96
C LEU A 231 -25.05 3.38 46.94
N PHE A 232 -24.25 4.35 47.36
CA PHE A 232 -23.20 4.95 46.54
C PHE A 232 -21.89 4.24 46.82
N VAL A 233 -21.40 3.49 45.84
CA VAL A 233 -20.08 2.85 45.91
C VAL A 233 -19.13 3.65 45.04
N SER A 234 -18.06 4.16 45.63
CA SER A 234 -16.94 4.78 44.92
C SER A 234 -15.89 3.74 44.59
N LYS A 235 -15.22 3.88 43.45
CA LYS A 235 -13.96 3.17 43.20
C LYS A 235 -12.90 3.54 44.24
N VAL A 236 -11.97 2.63 44.46
CA VAL A 236 -10.87 2.82 45.42
C VAL A 236 -9.93 3.92 44.90
N LEU A 237 -9.62 4.91 45.76
CA LEU A 237 -8.60 5.91 45.44
C LEU A 237 -7.22 5.26 45.44
N GLU A 238 -6.62 5.17 44.26
CA GLU A 238 -5.27 4.66 44.05
C GLU A 238 -4.21 5.68 44.48
N GLU A 239 -3.00 5.20 44.79
CA GLU A 239 -1.84 6.06 44.95
C GLU A 239 -1.42 6.60 43.57
N PRO A 240 -1.17 7.91 43.42
CA PRO A 240 -0.75 8.49 42.14
C PRO A 240 0.56 7.86 41.64
N LYS A 241 0.62 7.51 40.35
CA LYS A 241 1.78 6.85 39.73
C LYS A 241 2.59 7.85 38.90
N ASP A 242 3.82 7.48 38.56
CA ASP A 242 4.72 8.27 37.70
C ASP A 242 4.89 9.74 38.14
N PHE A 243 4.87 9.97 39.46
CA PHE A 243 5.04 11.31 40.01
C PHE A 243 6.47 11.81 39.78
N SER A 244 6.61 12.87 38.97
CA SER A 244 7.89 13.48 38.62
C SER A 244 7.74 14.98 38.47
N CYS A 245 8.78 15.72 38.86
CA CYS A 245 8.87 17.16 38.66
C CYS A 245 10.13 17.51 37.88
N GLU A 246 10.03 18.48 36.98
CA GLU A 246 11.15 18.99 36.19
C GLU A 246 10.98 20.50 35.92
N THR A 247 12.04 21.18 35.53
CA THR A 247 12.03 22.62 35.23
C THR A 247 12.64 22.89 33.86
N GLU A 248 12.12 23.89 33.18
CA GLU A 248 12.66 24.37 31.91
C GLU A 248 13.51 25.63 32.08
N ASP A 249 13.22 26.44 33.10
CA ASP A 249 13.73 27.82 33.23
C ASP A 249 14.21 28.20 34.63
N PHE A 250 14.17 27.28 35.60
CA PHE A 250 14.45 27.53 37.02
C PHE A 250 13.58 28.62 37.68
N LYS A 251 12.44 28.95 37.07
CA LYS A 251 11.40 29.80 37.67
C LYS A 251 10.18 28.99 38.03
N THR A 252 9.83 28.00 37.20
CA THR A 252 8.69 27.11 37.43
C THR A 252 9.14 25.65 37.44
N LEU A 253 8.74 24.93 38.48
CA LEU A 253 8.80 23.47 38.56
C LEU A 253 7.47 22.90 38.09
N HIS A 254 7.49 22.13 37.01
CA HIS A 254 6.32 21.43 36.49
C HIS A 254 6.32 20.00 37.04
N CYS A 255 5.37 19.71 37.94
CA CYS A 255 5.14 18.39 38.50
C CYS A 255 3.99 17.69 37.79
N THR A 256 4.18 16.43 37.43
CA THR A 256 3.21 15.61 36.69
C THR A 256 3.07 14.25 37.34
N TRP A 257 1.91 13.61 37.16
CA TRP A 257 1.61 12.27 37.66
C TRP A 257 0.44 11.65 36.86
N ASP A 258 0.32 10.32 36.93
CA ASP A 258 -0.88 9.61 36.49
C ASP A 258 -1.92 9.59 37.63
N PRO A 259 -3.09 10.23 37.46
CA PRO A 259 -4.14 10.27 38.46
C PRO A 259 -4.86 8.93 38.68
N GLY A 260 -4.71 7.97 37.77
CA GLY A 260 -5.44 6.70 37.79
C GLY A 260 -6.94 6.88 37.56
N THR A 261 -7.75 5.99 38.15
CA THR A 261 -9.20 6.00 37.96
C THR A 261 -9.88 7.14 38.72
N ASP A 262 -10.77 7.90 38.06
CA ASP A 262 -11.57 8.94 38.72
C ASP A 262 -12.57 8.31 39.70
N THR A 263 -12.63 8.84 40.91
CA THR A 263 -13.52 8.37 41.99
C THR A 263 -14.84 9.14 42.06
N ALA A 264 -15.08 10.09 41.14
CA ALA A 264 -16.30 10.90 41.12
C ALA A 264 -17.59 10.08 40.92
N LEU A 265 -18.65 10.50 41.62
CA LEU A 265 -20.00 9.95 41.49
C LEU A 265 -20.99 11.03 41.01
N GLY A 266 -22.10 10.56 40.43
CA GLY A 266 -23.19 11.41 39.98
C GLY A 266 -23.80 12.23 41.12
N TRP A 267 -24.47 13.34 40.75
CA TRP A 267 -25.11 14.28 41.68
C TRP A 267 -24.18 14.81 42.77
N SER A 268 -22.87 14.89 42.50
CA SER A 268 -21.85 15.39 43.43
C SER A 268 -21.83 14.65 44.78
N LYS A 269 -22.36 13.41 44.84
CA LYS A 269 -22.31 12.57 46.04
C LYS A 269 -20.87 12.28 46.46
N GLN A 270 -19.97 12.18 45.49
CA GLN A 270 -18.54 12.27 45.70
C GLN A 270 -17.91 13.06 44.55
N PRO A 271 -17.17 14.16 44.83
CA PRO A 271 -16.42 14.87 43.81
C PRO A 271 -15.24 14.03 43.32
N SER A 272 -14.64 14.43 42.19
CA SER A 272 -13.32 13.92 41.82
C SER A 272 -12.31 14.19 42.93
N GLN A 273 -11.33 13.31 43.08
CA GLN A 273 -10.24 13.51 44.02
C GLN A 273 -9.50 14.82 43.76
N SER A 274 -9.13 15.51 44.83
CA SER A 274 -8.31 16.71 44.80
C SER A 274 -6.85 16.38 45.09
N TYR A 275 -5.95 17.12 44.44
CA TYR A 275 -4.51 16.93 44.58
C TYR A 275 -3.90 18.15 45.25
N THR A 276 -3.15 17.93 46.32
CA THR A 276 -2.40 18.98 47.03
C THR A 276 -0.93 18.64 47.02
N LEU A 277 -0.11 19.55 46.52
CA LEU A 277 1.35 19.44 46.54
C LEU A 277 1.88 20.10 47.81
N PHE A 278 2.63 19.35 48.61
CA PHE A 278 3.25 19.82 49.86
C PHE A 278 4.76 19.76 49.73
N GLU A 279 5.45 20.85 50.05
CA GLU A 279 6.91 20.91 50.06
C GLU A 279 7.40 20.89 51.51
N SER A 280 8.25 19.90 51.83
CA SER A 280 8.57 19.55 53.22
C SER A 280 9.50 20.54 53.92
N PHE A 281 10.37 21.23 53.18
CA PHE A 281 11.37 22.13 53.78
C PHE A 281 10.81 23.52 54.08
N SER A 282 9.99 24.06 53.19
CA SER A 282 9.25 25.33 53.35
C SER A 282 7.99 25.17 54.19
N GLY A 283 7.40 23.97 54.21
CA GLY A 283 6.11 23.71 54.85
C GLY A 283 4.91 24.25 54.06
N GLU A 284 5.12 24.74 52.84
CA GLU A 284 4.06 25.29 52.01
C GLU A 284 3.21 24.19 51.34
N LYS A 285 1.92 24.48 51.16
CA LYS A 285 0.94 23.61 50.49
C LYS A 285 0.29 24.36 49.34
N LYS A 286 0.19 23.71 48.18
CA LYS A 286 -0.50 24.22 47.00
C LYS A 286 -1.58 23.25 46.56
N LEU A 287 -2.83 23.72 46.50
CA LEU A 287 -3.92 22.99 45.88
C LEU A 287 -3.75 23.05 44.35
N CYS A 288 -3.71 21.90 43.69
CA CYS A 288 -3.51 21.79 42.26
C CYS A 288 -4.85 21.93 41.52
N THR A 289 -4.89 22.81 40.53
CA THR A 289 -6.09 23.08 39.71
C THR A 289 -6.32 21.98 38.68
N HIS A 290 -5.26 21.32 38.22
CA HIS A 290 -5.31 20.26 37.21
C HIS A 290 -5.18 18.89 37.86
N LYS A 291 -5.75 17.86 37.20
CA LYS A 291 -5.84 16.50 37.74
C LYS A 291 -4.53 15.69 37.63
N ASN A 292 -3.66 16.05 36.70
CA ASN A 292 -2.46 15.28 36.33
C ASN A 292 -1.17 16.11 36.36
N TRP A 293 -1.26 17.40 36.69
CA TRP A 293 -0.08 18.26 36.80
C TRP A 293 -0.29 19.45 37.74
N CYS A 294 0.82 20.03 38.20
CA CYS A 294 0.84 21.17 39.10
C CYS A 294 2.14 21.95 38.89
N ASN A 295 2.01 23.26 38.67
CA ASN A 295 3.17 24.15 38.64
C ASN A 295 3.51 24.64 40.03
N TRP A 296 4.79 24.61 40.39
CA TRP A 296 5.34 25.20 41.61
C TRP A 296 6.26 26.36 41.25
N GLN A 297 6.11 27.50 41.91
CA GLN A 297 6.94 28.68 41.65
C GLN A 297 8.19 28.62 42.52
N ILE A 298 9.36 28.73 41.89
CA ILE A 298 10.67 28.68 42.55
C ILE A 298 10.99 30.09 43.08
N THR A 299 11.28 30.21 44.36
CA THR A 299 11.66 31.48 45.00
C THR A 299 13.16 31.75 44.79
N GLN A 300 13.60 33.02 44.71
CA GLN A 300 15.02 33.34 44.42
C GLN A 300 16.00 32.90 45.52
N ASP A 301 15.52 32.73 46.76
CA ASP A 301 16.29 32.19 47.88
C ASP A 301 16.23 30.64 47.94
N SER A 302 15.81 29.98 46.86
CA SER A 302 15.45 28.56 46.86
C SER A 302 16.61 27.64 47.16
N GLN A 303 16.31 26.64 47.98
CA GLN A 303 17.11 25.45 48.20
C GLN A 303 17.30 24.68 46.88
N GLU A 304 18.49 24.10 46.68
CA GLU A 304 18.76 23.26 45.50
C GLU A 304 17.95 21.96 45.53
N THR A 305 17.57 21.50 46.72
CA THR A 305 16.87 20.23 46.94
C THR A 305 15.42 20.47 47.35
N TYR A 306 14.50 19.73 46.73
CA TYR A 306 13.07 19.76 47.02
C TYR A 306 12.58 18.40 47.49
N ASN A 307 11.70 18.39 48.49
CA ASN A 307 11.01 17.19 48.96
C ASN A 307 9.50 17.37 48.89
N PHE A 308 8.94 16.96 47.75
CA PHE A 308 7.51 17.09 47.48
C PHE A 308 6.74 15.84 47.90
N THR A 309 5.61 16.06 48.55
CA THR A 309 4.58 15.05 48.79
C THR A 309 3.32 15.46 48.06
N LEU A 310 2.87 14.64 47.11
CA LEU A 310 1.59 14.80 46.43
C LEU A 310 0.52 14.04 47.21
N ILE A 311 -0.47 14.74 47.74
CA ILE A 311 -1.58 14.17 48.50
C ILE A 311 -2.82 14.16 47.61
N ALA A 312 -3.33 12.97 47.30
CA ALA A 312 -4.62 12.76 46.66
C ALA A 312 -5.68 12.48 47.73
N GLU A 313 -6.77 13.23 47.74
CA GLU A 313 -7.85 13.05 48.71
C GLU A 313 -9.24 13.09 48.06
N ASN A 314 -10.13 12.24 48.56
CA ASN A 314 -11.57 12.35 48.36
C ASN A 314 -12.27 12.30 49.73
N TYR A 315 -13.60 12.19 49.77
CA TYR A 315 -14.35 12.14 51.04
C TYR A 315 -14.11 10.87 51.86
N LEU A 316 -13.57 9.81 51.25
CA LEU A 316 -13.40 8.50 51.87
C LEU A 316 -11.97 8.21 52.30
N ARG A 317 -10.97 8.66 51.53
CA ARG A 317 -9.58 8.24 51.68
C ARG A 317 -8.61 9.35 51.31
N LYS A 318 -7.41 9.28 51.89
CA LYS A 318 -6.23 10.04 51.48
C LYS A 318 -5.09 9.09 51.12
N ARG A 319 -4.38 9.39 50.03
CA ARG A 319 -3.16 8.70 49.57
C ARG A 319 -2.09 9.74 49.27
N SER A 320 -0.83 9.34 49.39
CA SER A 320 0.27 10.27 49.16
C SER A 320 1.50 9.56 48.63
N VAL A 321 2.17 10.19 47.67
CA VAL A 321 3.48 9.77 47.13
C VAL A 321 4.48 10.90 47.34
N ASN A 322 5.74 10.57 47.60
CA ASN A 322 6.80 11.55 47.80
C ASN A 322 7.95 11.41 46.80
N ILE A 323 8.63 12.51 46.55
CA ILE A 323 9.85 12.55 45.74
C ILE A 323 10.84 13.58 46.30
N LEU A 324 12.10 13.16 46.40
CA LEU A 324 13.23 13.99 46.80
C LEU A 324 14.18 14.14 45.61
N PHE A 325 14.49 15.38 45.20
CA PHE A 325 15.42 15.62 44.09
C PHE A 325 16.14 16.96 44.19
N ASN A 326 17.29 17.06 43.50
CA ASN A 326 17.96 18.33 43.25
C ASN A 326 17.43 18.95 41.95
N LEU A 327 17.07 20.22 41.99
CA LEU A 327 16.56 21.01 40.86
C LEU A 327 17.52 20.99 39.67
N THR A 328 18.83 21.07 39.91
CA THR A 328 19.85 21.10 38.84
C THR A 328 19.96 19.80 38.06
N HIS A 329 19.43 18.69 38.58
CA HIS A 329 19.51 17.39 37.93
C HIS A 329 18.26 17.04 37.09
N ARG A 330 17.23 17.90 37.10
CA ARG A 330 15.93 17.66 36.45
C ARG A 330 15.53 18.79 35.52
N VAL A 331 16.46 19.15 34.63
CA VAL A 331 16.30 20.26 33.68
C VAL A 331 15.91 19.70 32.33
N TYR A 332 14.71 20.03 31.86
CA TYR A 332 14.26 19.75 30.50
C TYR A 332 14.28 21.08 29.73
N LEU A 333 15.34 21.31 28.96
CA LEU A 333 15.54 22.59 28.30
C LEU A 333 14.45 22.87 27.27
N MET A 334 14.04 24.14 27.20
CA MET A 334 13.29 24.65 26.04
C MET A 334 14.09 24.41 24.77
N ASN A 335 13.37 24.20 23.65
CA ASN A 335 13.99 24.02 22.36
C ASN A 335 14.85 25.24 21.95
N PRO A 336 15.96 25.02 21.22
CA PRO A 336 16.76 26.12 20.68
C PRO A 336 15.92 27.04 19.80
N PHE A 337 16.26 28.31 19.73
CA PHE A 337 15.53 29.30 18.94
C PHE A 337 16.49 30.10 18.06
N SER A 338 15.93 30.86 17.12
CA SER A 338 16.72 31.63 16.14
C SER A 338 17.74 30.77 15.38
N VAL A 339 17.33 29.54 15.02
CA VAL A 339 18.13 28.66 14.15
C VAL A 339 18.22 29.33 12.79
N ASN A 340 19.39 29.75 12.32
CA ASN A 340 19.57 30.41 11.03
C ASN A 340 20.78 29.81 10.30
N PHE A 341 20.87 30.06 8.99
CA PHE A 341 22.03 29.70 8.17
C PHE A 341 22.68 30.94 7.59
N GLU A 342 23.97 31.06 7.80
CA GLU A 342 24.83 32.13 7.31
C GLU A 342 25.90 31.56 6.38
N ASN A 343 26.42 32.39 5.48
CA ASN A 343 27.49 32.02 4.54
C ASN A 343 27.22 30.70 3.78
N VAL A 344 25.98 30.51 3.32
CA VAL A 344 25.61 29.33 2.53
C VAL A 344 26.29 29.40 1.17
N ASN A 345 27.28 28.53 0.96
CA ASN A 345 27.96 28.34 -0.32
C ASN A 345 27.54 27.03 -0.96
N ALA A 346 28.26 26.59 -2.00
CA ALA A 346 27.97 25.34 -2.70
C ALA A 346 28.28 24.08 -1.87
N THR A 347 29.28 24.12 -1.00
CA THR A 347 29.77 22.93 -0.27
C THR A 347 29.87 23.12 1.24
N ASN A 348 29.48 24.28 1.75
CA ASN A 348 29.48 24.57 3.17
C ASN A 348 28.42 25.60 3.57
N ALA A 349 28.06 25.58 4.84
CA ALA A 349 27.14 26.53 5.46
C ALA A 349 27.46 26.67 6.95
N ILE A 350 27.17 27.81 7.55
CA ILE A 350 27.29 28.03 8.99
C ILE A 350 25.89 28.01 9.60
N MET A 351 25.64 27.07 10.51
CA MET A 351 24.40 27.00 11.28
C MET A 351 24.60 27.76 12.59
N THR A 352 23.71 28.71 12.89
CA THR A 352 23.69 29.46 14.15
C THR A 352 22.38 29.25 14.89
N TRP A 353 22.41 29.20 16.22
CA TRP A 353 21.22 29.11 17.07
C TRP A 353 21.47 29.71 18.45
N LYS A 354 20.40 29.90 19.21
CA LYS A 354 20.46 30.37 20.60
C LYS A 354 19.74 29.42 21.53
N VAL A 355 20.23 29.33 22.76
CA VAL A 355 19.61 28.59 23.86
C VAL A 355 19.23 29.58 24.96
N HIS A 356 18.10 29.34 25.61
CA HIS A 356 17.64 30.17 26.73
C HIS A 356 18.66 30.09 27.87
N SER A 357 19.19 31.23 28.29
CA SER A 357 20.15 31.27 29.41
C SER A 357 19.41 31.11 30.73
N ILE A 358 19.63 29.99 31.40
CA ILE A 358 18.99 29.64 32.66
C ILE A 358 19.72 30.27 33.85
N ARG A 359 21.06 30.29 33.81
CA ARG A 359 21.92 30.88 34.86
C ARG A 359 23.25 31.27 34.24
N ASN A 360 23.91 32.28 34.82
CA ASN A 360 25.27 32.62 34.41
C ASN A 360 26.18 31.40 34.60
N ASN A 361 26.91 31.03 33.54
CA ASN A 361 27.93 29.97 33.49
C ASN A 361 27.47 28.50 33.28
N PHE A 362 26.22 28.24 32.87
CA PHE A 362 25.85 26.90 32.38
C PHE A 362 26.47 26.59 31.02
N THR A 363 26.80 25.32 30.80
CA THR A 363 27.26 24.79 29.53
C THR A 363 26.22 23.80 29.03
N TYR A 364 25.81 23.94 27.78
CA TYR A 364 24.82 23.06 27.15
C TYR A 364 25.51 22.17 26.12
N LEU A 365 25.15 20.89 26.13
CA LEU A 365 25.53 19.96 25.09
C LEU A 365 24.43 20.01 24.03
N CYS A 366 24.76 20.38 22.80
CA CYS A 366 23.84 20.41 21.68
C CYS A 366 24.22 19.36 20.64
N GLN A 367 23.20 18.70 20.11
CA GLN A 367 23.32 17.73 19.04
C GLN A 367 22.66 18.30 17.78
N ILE A 368 23.40 18.28 16.68
CA ILE A 368 22.97 18.74 15.37
C ILE A 368 22.83 17.51 14.47
N GLU A 369 21.77 17.49 13.68
CA GLU A 369 21.49 16.44 12.71
C GLU A 369 21.21 17.07 11.36
N LEU A 370 21.91 16.59 10.34
CA LEU A 370 21.83 17.07 8.96
C LEU A 370 21.38 15.93 8.04
N HIS A 371 20.29 16.14 7.31
CA HIS A 371 19.73 15.20 6.35
C HIS A 371 19.82 15.78 4.94
N GLY A 372 20.36 15.01 3.99
CA GLY A 372 20.38 15.35 2.56
C GLY A 372 20.67 14.13 1.69
N GLU A 373 19.96 13.99 0.56
CA GLU A 373 20.08 12.87 -0.41
C GLU A 373 20.21 11.47 0.22
N GLY A 374 19.44 11.20 1.28
CA GLY A 374 19.44 9.90 1.97
C GLY A 374 20.62 9.65 2.92
N LYS A 375 21.54 10.61 3.06
CA LYS A 375 22.62 10.60 4.06
C LYS A 375 22.18 11.37 5.31
N MET A 376 22.50 10.82 6.48
CA MET A 376 22.30 11.48 7.78
C MET A 376 23.65 11.64 8.47
N MET A 377 23.96 12.87 8.87
CA MET A 377 25.17 13.21 9.62
C MET A 377 24.79 13.81 10.97
N GLN A 378 25.57 13.49 12.00
CA GLN A 378 25.31 13.93 13.36
C GLN A 378 26.57 14.51 14.00
N TYR A 379 26.40 15.64 14.69
CA TYR A 379 27.49 16.38 15.32
C TYR A 379 27.09 16.79 16.73
N ASN A 380 28.07 16.85 17.64
CA ASN A 380 27.88 17.31 19.01
C ASN A 380 28.74 18.54 19.26
N VAL A 381 28.18 19.53 19.94
CA VAL A 381 28.85 20.81 20.23
C VAL A 381 28.48 21.29 21.62
N SER A 382 29.47 21.79 22.37
CA SER A 382 29.24 22.35 23.70
C SER A 382 29.22 23.88 23.62
N ILE A 383 28.14 24.50 24.09
CA ILE A 383 27.91 25.94 23.96
C ILE A 383 27.44 26.57 25.27
N LYS A 384 27.39 27.90 25.34
CA LYS A 384 26.82 28.63 26.49
C LYS A 384 25.46 29.25 26.18
N VAL A 385 25.40 30.17 25.21
CA VAL A 385 24.13 30.85 24.86
C VAL A 385 23.95 30.84 23.36
N ASN A 386 24.95 31.35 22.63
CA ASN A 386 24.98 31.29 21.18
C ASN A 386 25.75 30.03 20.76
N GLY A 387 25.16 29.25 19.87
CA GLY A 387 25.78 28.13 19.20
C GLY A 387 26.06 28.45 17.75
N GLU A 388 27.18 27.96 17.26
CA GLU A 388 27.59 28.05 15.87
C GLU A 388 28.23 26.73 15.47
N TYR A 389 27.93 26.25 14.26
CA TYR A 389 28.54 25.05 13.70
C TYR A 389 28.78 25.19 12.21
N PHE A 390 30.00 24.85 11.77
CA PHE A 390 30.39 24.86 10.37
C PHE A 390 30.07 23.50 9.74
N LEU A 391 29.09 23.47 8.83
CA LEU A 391 28.73 22.31 8.02
C LEU A 391 29.61 22.31 6.76
N SER A 392 30.44 21.28 6.59
CA SER A 392 31.31 21.07 5.44
C SER A 392 30.92 19.82 4.65
N GLU A 393 31.55 19.62 3.48
CA GLU A 393 31.33 18.44 2.62
C GLU A 393 29.89 18.29 2.12
N LEU A 394 29.23 19.42 1.92
CA LEU A 394 27.89 19.46 1.32
C LEU A 394 27.98 19.33 -0.20
N GLU A 395 26.91 18.83 -0.81
CA GLU A 395 26.77 18.71 -2.25
C GLU A 395 26.16 20.01 -2.82
N PRO A 396 26.65 20.53 -3.96
CA PRO A 396 26.08 21.73 -4.59
C PRO A 396 24.62 21.54 -4.99
N ALA A 397 23.86 22.65 -5.04
CA ALA A 397 22.46 22.67 -5.48
C ALA A 397 21.58 21.60 -4.82
N THR A 398 21.81 21.34 -3.53
CA THR A 398 21.17 20.26 -2.77
C THR A 398 20.42 20.83 -1.57
N GLU A 399 19.19 20.35 -1.36
CA GLU A 399 18.38 20.72 -0.20
C GLU A 399 18.77 19.86 1.00
N TYR A 400 19.01 20.52 2.12
CA TYR A 400 19.33 19.90 3.40
C TYR A 400 18.34 20.34 4.47
N MET A 401 18.00 19.43 5.37
CA MET A 401 17.30 19.71 6.62
C MET A 401 18.30 19.62 7.77
N ALA A 402 18.55 20.73 8.46
CA ALA A 402 19.37 20.75 9.67
C ALA A 402 18.53 21.08 10.90
N ARG A 403 18.69 20.28 11.95
CA ARG A 403 18.00 20.45 13.23
C ARG A 403 18.95 20.30 14.40
N VAL A 404 18.66 20.99 15.49
CA VAL A 404 19.44 21.01 16.72
C VAL A 404 18.55 20.83 17.94
N ARG A 405 19.07 20.09 18.93
CA ARG A 405 18.49 19.96 20.27
C ARG A 405 19.60 20.04 21.31
N CYS A 406 19.29 20.51 22.51
CA CYS A 406 20.29 20.71 23.55
C CYS A 406 19.85 20.07 24.88
N ALA A 407 20.82 19.74 25.71
CA ALA A 407 20.64 19.27 27.08
C ALA A 407 21.65 19.99 28.00
N ASP A 408 21.43 19.93 29.31
CA ASP A 408 22.46 20.36 30.26
C ASP A 408 23.67 19.42 30.15
N ALA A 409 24.86 20.00 29.96
CA ALA A 409 26.11 19.25 29.88
C ALA A 409 26.58 18.74 31.25
N SER A 410 26.18 19.40 32.34
CA SER A 410 26.62 19.07 33.70
C SER A 410 25.88 17.84 34.23
N HIS A 411 24.55 17.86 34.09
CA HIS A 411 23.68 16.77 34.50
C HIS A 411 22.65 16.48 33.41
N PHE A 412 22.94 15.45 32.61
CA PHE A 412 22.01 15.03 31.57
C PHE A 412 20.71 14.47 32.20
N TRP A 413 19.59 15.09 31.87
CA TRP A 413 18.24 14.62 32.21
C TRP A 413 17.48 14.20 30.96
N LYS A 414 17.16 15.17 30.10
CA LYS A 414 16.47 14.98 28.83
C LYS A 414 17.01 15.95 27.78
N TRP A 415 16.94 15.54 26.52
CA TRP A 415 17.12 16.46 25.40
C TRP A 415 15.91 17.37 25.26
N SER A 416 16.14 18.63 24.88
CA SER A 416 15.08 19.51 24.40
C SER A 416 14.38 18.92 23.17
N GLU A 417 13.23 19.47 22.85
CA GLU A 417 12.64 19.28 21.52
C GLU A 417 13.58 19.81 20.42
N TRP A 418 13.42 19.26 19.22
CA TRP A 418 14.19 19.66 18.04
C TRP A 418 13.74 21.01 17.51
N SER A 419 14.70 21.83 17.11
CA SER A 419 14.48 23.05 16.33
C SER A 419 15.34 23.00 15.08
N GLY A 420 14.77 23.26 13.91
CA GLY A 420 15.50 23.17 12.66
C GLY A 420 14.88 23.99 11.55
N GLN A 421 15.62 24.12 10.45
CA GLN A 421 15.18 24.75 9.21
C GLN A 421 15.81 24.02 8.01
N ASN A 422 15.14 24.12 6.87
CA ASN A 422 15.71 23.66 5.61
C ASN A 422 16.54 24.79 5.00
N PHE A 423 17.59 24.41 4.27
CA PHE A 423 18.37 25.32 3.44
C PHE A 423 18.84 24.60 2.18
N THR A 424 19.18 25.36 1.15
CA THR A 424 19.69 24.82 -0.12
C THR A 424 21.06 25.41 -0.37
N THR A 425 22.05 24.56 -0.67
CA THR A 425 23.38 25.00 -1.07
C THR A 425 23.35 25.69 -2.43
N LEU A 426 24.31 26.59 -2.68
CA LEU A 426 24.42 27.27 -3.96
C LEU A 426 24.85 26.30 -5.08
N GLU A 427 24.59 26.70 -6.34
CA GLU A 427 25.13 25.98 -7.48
C GLU A 427 26.67 26.11 -7.53
N ALA A 428 27.32 25.14 -8.17
CA ALA A 428 28.73 25.23 -8.57
C ALA A 428 28.85 24.91 -10.06
N ALA A 429 29.95 25.26 -10.71
CA ALA A 429 30.14 24.89 -12.11
C ALA A 429 30.07 23.36 -12.29
N PRO A 430 29.52 22.85 -13.42
CA PRO A 430 29.44 21.42 -13.65
C PRO A 430 30.85 20.79 -13.65
N SER A 431 31.00 19.64 -13.01
CA SER A 431 32.32 19.02 -12.80
C SER A 431 32.77 18.10 -13.93
N GLU A 432 31.84 17.62 -14.75
CA GLU A 432 32.10 16.67 -15.83
C GLU A 432 31.67 17.27 -17.19
N ALA A 433 32.39 16.90 -18.25
CA ALA A 433 32.00 17.26 -19.61
C ALA A 433 30.76 16.45 -20.04
N PRO A 434 29.86 17.01 -20.87
CA PRO A 434 28.72 16.24 -21.38
C PRO A 434 29.20 15.03 -22.20
N ASP A 435 28.56 13.87 -22.09
CA ASP A 435 28.83 12.75 -23.01
C ASP A 435 28.24 13.10 -24.37
N VAL A 436 29.07 13.25 -25.41
CA VAL A 436 28.68 13.72 -26.75
C VAL A 436 29.00 12.67 -27.80
N TRP A 437 28.09 12.50 -28.75
CA TRP A 437 28.34 11.73 -29.96
C TRP A 437 27.73 12.39 -31.20
N ARG A 438 27.92 11.79 -32.38
CA ARG A 438 27.55 12.39 -33.66
C ARG A 438 27.16 11.37 -34.71
N ILE A 439 26.31 11.80 -35.63
CA ILE A 439 26.00 11.11 -36.88
C ILE A 439 26.37 12.05 -38.03
N VAL A 440 27.09 11.53 -39.03
CA VAL A 440 27.44 12.30 -40.23
C VAL A 440 26.74 11.70 -41.43
N SER A 441 25.94 12.52 -42.09
CA SER A 441 25.29 12.23 -43.35
C SER A 441 25.97 13.02 -44.47
N LEU A 442 26.34 12.32 -45.54
CA LEU A 442 26.97 12.94 -46.70
C LEU A 442 25.88 13.44 -47.65
N GLU A 443 25.77 14.75 -47.80
CA GLU A 443 24.90 15.38 -48.79
C GLU A 443 25.74 15.88 -49.99
N PRO A 444 25.12 16.10 -51.17
CA PRO A 444 25.83 16.65 -52.32
C PRO A 444 26.41 18.04 -52.00
N GLY A 445 27.72 18.11 -51.73
CA GLY A 445 28.46 19.34 -51.46
C GLY A 445 28.83 19.59 -50.00
N ASN A 446 28.02 19.12 -49.04
CA ASN A 446 28.16 19.42 -47.61
C ASN A 446 28.11 18.15 -46.73
N HIS A 447 28.60 18.27 -45.51
CA HIS A 447 28.44 17.28 -44.44
C HIS A 447 27.35 17.76 -43.48
N THR A 448 26.29 16.98 -43.31
CA THR A 448 25.29 17.24 -42.27
C THR A 448 25.69 16.45 -41.02
N VAL A 449 26.09 17.16 -39.97
CA VAL A 449 26.51 16.58 -38.69
C VAL A 449 25.38 16.77 -37.68
N THR A 450 24.78 15.68 -37.22
CA THR A 450 23.85 15.72 -36.09
C THR A 450 24.62 15.36 -34.82
N LEU A 451 24.74 16.31 -33.91
CA LEU A 451 25.35 16.13 -32.60
C LEU A 451 24.29 15.71 -31.59
N PHE A 452 24.68 14.82 -30.68
CA PHE A 452 23.86 14.36 -29.57
C PHE A 452 24.67 14.44 -28.28
N TRP A 453 24.03 14.73 -27.17
CA TRP A 453 24.65 14.67 -25.86
C TRP A 453 23.68 14.18 -24.78
N LYS A 454 24.23 13.51 -23.76
CA LYS A 454 23.45 13.10 -22.60
C LYS A 454 23.43 14.23 -21.57
N PRO A 455 22.27 14.50 -20.93
CA PRO A 455 22.21 15.45 -19.83
C PRO A 455 23.11 14.97 -18.68
N LEU A 456 23.82 15.91 -18.05
CA LEU A 456 24.64 15.59 -16.88
C LEU A 456 23.76 15.10 -15.73
N SER A 457 24.26 14.13 -14.97
CA SER A 457 23.62 13.68 -13.74
C SER A 457 23.54 14.84 -12.74
N LYS A 458 22.59 14.79 -11.80
CA LYS A 458 22.44 15.83 -10.76
C LYS A 458 23.75 16.08 -10.01
N LEU A 459 24.48 15.00 -9.71
CA LEU A 459 25.77 14.99 -9.01
C LEU A 459 26.88 15.72 -9.79
N HIS A 460 26.86 15.70 -11.12
CA HIS A 460 27.91 16.31 -11.94
C HIS A 460 27.50 17.65 -12.54
N ALA A 461 26.19 17.92 -12.64
CA ALA A 461 25.64 19.18 -13.10
C ALA A 461 25.83 20.32 -12.08
N ASN A 462 25.90 19.97 -10.78
CA ASN A 462 26.10 20.90 -9.66
C ASN A 462 25.12 22.09 -9.65
N GLY A 463 23.95 21.91 -10.25
CA GLY A 463 23.01 22.98 -10.54
C GLY A 463 22.15 22.68 -11.76
N LYS A 464 21.26 23.61 -12.09
CA LYS A 464 20.41 23.50 -13.26
C LYS A 464 21.17 23.95 -14.52
N ILE A 465 21.38 23.03 -15.46
CA ILE A 465 21.93 23.38 -16.77
C ILE A 465 20.93 24.28 -17.52
N LEU A 466 21.40 25.43 -17.97
CA LEU A 466 20.59 26.45 -18.65
C LEU A 466 20.68 26.31 -20.18
N PHE A 467 21.88 26.07 -20.70
CA PHE A 467 22.14 25.92 -22.13
C PHE A 467 23.46 25.17 -22.39
N TYR A 468 23.65 24.76 -23.64
CA TYR A 468 24.87 24.15 -24.15
C TYR A 468 25.49 25.06 -25.21
N ASN A 469 26.78 25.37 -25.07
CA ASN A 469 27.55 26.08 -26.06
C ASN A 469 28.26 25.08 -26.97
N VAL A 470 27.96 25.14 -28.26
CA VAL A 470 28.61 24.34 -29.31
C VAL A 470 29.51 25.28 -30.10
N VAL A 471 30.82 25.15 -29.90
CA VAL A 471 31.85 25.89 -30.65
C VAL A 471 32.32 25.02 -31.80
N VAL A 472 32.23 25.53 -33.02
CA VAL A 472 32.63 24.85 -34.25
C VAL A 472 33.83 25.60 -34.82
N GLU A 473 34.98 24.95 -34.94
CA GLU A 473 36.23 25.53 -35.42
C GLU A 473 36.70 24.79 -36.67
N ASN A 474 36.92 25.52 -37.76
CA ASN A 474 37.47 24.95 -38.99
C ASN A 474 38.99 24.78 -38.84
N LEU A 475 39.47 23.54 -38.92
CA LEU A 475 40.89 23.21 -38.75
C LEU A 475 41.75 23.57 -39.98
N ASP A 476 41.14 23.67 -41.16
CA ASP A 476 41.81 24.07 -42.40
C ASP A 476 41.88 25.61 -42.52
N LYS A 477 40.95 26.32 -41.86
CA LYS A 477 40.81 27.78 -41.83
C LYS A 477 40.50 28.27 -40.40
N PRO A 478 41.49 28.35 -39.50
CA PRO A 478 41.26 28.65 -38.08
C PRO A 478 40.64 30.03 -37.79
N SER A 479 40.57 30.94 -38.78
CA SER A 479 39.88 32.22 -38.66
C SER A 479 38.33 32.12 -38.71
N SER A 480 37.75 30.98 -39.08
CA SER A 480 36.31 30.75 -39.03
C SER A 480 35.93 29.85 -37.83
N SER A 481 35.40 30.47 -36.79
CA SER A 481 34.79 29.79 -35.64
C SER A 481 33.37 30.30 -35.41
N GLU A 482 32.43 29.37 -35.21
CA GLU A 482 31.02 29.64 -34.97
C GLU A 482 30.63 29.15 -33.58
N LEU A 483 29.77 29.91 -32.89
CA LEU A 483 29.24 29.56 -31.57
C LEU A 483 27.72 29.44 -31.66
N HIS A 484 27.19 28.27 -31.33
CA HIS A 484 25.76 28.03 -31.20
C HIS A 484 25.40 27.78 -29.73
N SER A 485 24.54 28.62 -29.16
CA SER A 485 24.00 28.42 -27.81
C SER A 485 22.64 27.74 -27.91
N ILE A 486 22.55 26.50 -27.44
CA ILE A 486 21.36 25.67 -27.50
C ILE A 486 20.71 25.62 -26.11
N PRO A 487 19.47 26.13 -25.92
CA PRO A 487 18.80 26.10 -24.62
C PRO A 487 18.56 24.67 -24.10
N ALA A 488 18.75 24.43 -22.81
CA ALA A 488 18.33 23.20 -22.17
C ALA A 488 16.79 23.09 -22.14
N PRO A 489 16.19 21.89 -22.17
CA PRO A 489 16.80 20.57 -22.06
C PRO A 489 17.12 19.90 -23.41
N ALA A 490 17.39 20.67 -24.47
CA ALA A 490 17.75 20.09 -25.76
C ALA A 490 19.00 19.17 -25.64
N ASN A 491 18.94 18.02 -26.31
CA ASN A 491 19.94 16.96 -26.27
C ASN A 491 20.67 16.74 -27.61
N SER A 492 20.35 17.55 -28.62
CA SER A 492 20.90 17.43 -29.96
C SER A 492 20.85 18.74 -30.74
N THR A 493 21.69 18.85 -31.76
CA THR A 493 21.64 19.94 -32.76
C THR A 493 22.16 19.45 -34.10
N LYS A 494 21.70 20.06 -35.20
CA LYS A 494 22.17 19.77 -36.56
C LYS A 494 23.05 20.91 -37.06
N LEU A 495 24.21 20.56 -37.59
CA LEU A 495 25.19 21.47 -38.18
C LEU A 495 25.40 21.09 -39.65
N ILE A 496 25.44 22.09 -40.52
CA ILE A 496 25.73 21.91 -41.95
C ILE A 496 27.12 22.47 -42.19
N LEU A 497 28.09 21.59 -42.45
CA LEU A 497 29.50 21.93 -42.61
C LEU A 497 29.94 21.70 -44.06
N ASP A 498 30.90 22.48 -44.55
CA ASP A 498 31.55 22.19 -45.83
C ASP A 498 32.52 20.99 -45.71
N ARG A 499 33.18 20.60 -46.81
CA ARG A 499 34.12 19.46 -46.82
C ARG A 499 35.51 19.77 -46.24
N CYS A 500 35.58 20.61 -45.21
CA CYS A 500 36.78 20.84 -44.41
C CYS A 500 36.80 19.95 -43.16
N SER A 501 37.96 19.89 -42.49
CA SER A 501 38.07 19.27 -41.18
C SER A 501 37.64 20.26 -40.08
N TYR A 502 36.83 19.79 -39.13
CA TYR A 502 36.29 20.62 -38.04
C TYR A 502 36.57 20.01 -36.67
N GLN A 503 36.80 20.87 -35.69
CA GLN A 503 36.75 20.54 -34.28
C GLN A 503 35.50 21.15 -33.66
N ILE A 504 34.72 20.34 -32.96
CA ILE A 504 33.50 20.75 -32.30
C ILE A 504 33.63 20.53 -30.80
N CYS A 505 33.45 21.60 -30.04
CA CYS A 505 33.49 21.59 -28.58
C CYS A 505 32.08 21.83 -28.03
N VAL A 506 31.58 20.93 -27.19
CA VAL A 506 30.29 21.07 -26.50
C VAL A 506 30.54 21.30 -25.02
N ILE A 507 29.94 22.36 -24.49
CA ILE A 507 30.12 22.82 -23.12
C ILE A 507 28.75 23.02 -22.49
N ALA A 508 28.50 22.46 -21.30
CA ALA A 508 27.27 22.68 -20.55
C ALA A 508 27.44 23.87 -19.60
N ASN A 509 26.48 24.79 -19.58
CA ASN A 509 26.54 25.98 -18.72
C ASN A 509 25.36 26.01 -17.73
N ASN A 510 25.66 26.24 -16.46
CA ASN A 510 24.67 26.63 -15.45
C ASN A 510 24.81 28.10 -15.06
N SER A 511 24.18 28.54 -13.97
CA SER A 511 24.20 29.94 -13.56
C SER A 511 25.58 30.42 -13.05
N VAL A 512 26.44 29.50 -12.63
CA VAL A 512 27.73 29.78 -11.99
C VAL A 512 28.89 29.66 -12.97
N GLY A 513 28.85 28.70 -13.90
CA GLY A 513 29.95 28.49 -14.83
C GLY A 513 29.71 27.44 -15.90
N ALA A 514 30.79 27.17 -16.63
CA ALA A 514 30.85 26.21 -17.72
C ALA A 514 31.48 24.89 -17.26
N SER A 515 31.01 23.78 -17.82
CA SER A 515 31.63 22.47 -17.67
C SER A 515 32.99 22.41 -18.40
N PRO A 516 33.81 21.38 -18.13
CA PRO A 516 34.83 20.97 -19.08
C PRO A 516 34.23 20.71 -20.47
N ALA A 517 35.00 20.95 -21.53
CA ALA A 517 34.54 20.81 -22.91
C ALA A 517 34.68 19.37 -23.43
N SER A 518 33.63 18.86 -24.07
CA SER A 518 33.70 17.62 -24.85
C SER A 518 34.07 17.92 -26.29
N VAL A 519 35.08 17.24 -26.81
CA VAL A 519 35.69 17.56 -28.12
C VAL A 519 35.48 16.41 -29.10
N ILE A 520 34.91 16.72 -30.26
CA ILE A 520 34.71 15.82 -31.40
C ILE A 520 35.42 16.41 -32.62
N VAL A 521 36.08 15.57 -33.42
CA VAL A 521 36.71 15.99 -34.67
C VAL A 521 36.01 15.31 -35.84
N ILE A 522 35.61 16.13 -36.83
CA ILE A 522 35.03 15.69 -38.10
C ILE A 522 36.11 15.85 -39.17
N SER A 523 36.47 14.76 -39.86
CA SER A 523 37.47 14.80 -40.92
C SER A 523 36.85 15.20 -42.26
N ALA A 524 37.66 15.80 -43.14
CA ALA A 524 37.28 16.09 -44.52
C ALA A 524 37.09 14.84 -45.39
N ASP A 525 37.81 13.74 -45.09
CA ASP A 525 37.77 12.49 -45.87
C ASP A 525 36.55 11.65 -45.44
N PRO A 526 35.67 11.20 -46.38
CA PRO A 526 34.51 10.40 -46.03
C PRO A 526 34.92 9.11 -45.31
N GLU A 527 34.39 8.96 -44.10
CA GLU A 527 34.63 7.82 -43.20
C GLU A 527 34.00 6.49 -43.69
N ASN A 528 33.39 6.48 -44.87
CA ASN A 528 32.74 5.33 -45.46
C ASN A 528 33.77 4.40 -46.12
N LYS A 529 34.47 3.61 -45.31
CA LYS A 529 34.86 2.29 -45.79
C LYS A 529 33.59 1.43 -45.86
N GLU A 530 33.38 0.75 -46.99
CA GLU A 530 32.37 -0.31 -47.06
C GLU A 530 32.83 -1.44 -46.13
N VAL A 531 32.25 -1.44 -44.93
CA VAL A 531 32.45 -2.48 -43.92
C VAL A 531 31.29 -3.45 -44.06
N GLU A 532 31.60 -4.74 -44.20
CA GLU A 532 30.59 -5.80 -44.23
C GLU A 532 29.79 -5.80 -42.92
N GLU A 533 28.48 -6.01 -43.04
CA GLU A 533 27.55 -6.07 -41.93
C GLU A 533 27.49 -7.50 -41.38
N GLU A 534 27.88 -7.69 -40.12
CA GLU A 534 27.84 -8.99 -39.45
C GLU A 534 26.54 -9.18 -38.65
N ARG A 535 25.94 -10.37 -38.74
CA ARG A 535 24.73 -10.70 -37.97
C ARG A 535 25.09 -11.19 -36.57
N ILE A 536 24.43 -10.64 -35.55
CA ILE A 536 24.58 -11.05 -34.15
C ILE A 536 23.23 -11.44 -33.55
N ALA A 537 23.27 -12.36 -32.59
CA ALA A 537 22.09 -12.79 -31.83
C ALA A 537 22.05 -12.09 -30.46
N GLY A 538 20.89 -11.55 -30.09
CA GLY A 538 20.64 -11.07 -28.75
C GLY A 538 20.42 -12.21 -27.76
N THR A 539 20.62 -11.92 -26.48
CA THR A 539 20.28 -12.80 -25.36
C THR A 539 19.36 -12.05 -24.39
N GLU A 540 18.78 -12.74 -23.39
CA GLU A 540 18.03 -12.06 -22.31
C GLU A 540 18.85 -10.97 -21.60
N GLY A 541 20.19 -11.10 -21.61
CA GLY A 541 21.11 -10.10 -21.07
C GLY A 541 21.47 -8.95 -22.01
N GLY A 542 20.92 -8.90 -23.23
CA GLY A 542 21.24 -7.90 -24.25
C GLY A 542 22.17 -8.42 -25.37
N PHE A 543 22.79 -7.49 -26.11
CA PHE A 543 23.68 -7.80 -27.23
C PHE A 543 25.15 -7.82 -26.78
N SER A 544 25.84 -8.93 -27.04
CA SER A 544 27.28 -9.03 -26.83
C SER A 544 28.01 -8.63 -28.11
N LEU A 545 28.75 -7.54 -28.05
CA LEU A 545 29.51 -7.00 -29.18
C LEU A 545 31.00 -7.22 -28.91
N SER A 546 31.71 -7.75 -29.89
CA SER A 546 33.17 -7.87 -29.88
C SER A 546 33.72 -7.48 -31.24
N TRP A 547 34.85 -6.78 -31.23
CA TRP A 547 35.52 -6.30 -32.45
C TRP A 547 37.01 -6.51 -32.35
N LYS A 548 37.70 -6.48 -33.50
CA LYS A 548 39.16 -6.54 -33.53
C LYS A 548 39.75 -5.17 -33.18
N PRO A 549 40.79 -5.10 -32.31
CA PRO A 549 41.44 -3.83 -31.99
C PRO A 549 42.08 -3.21 -33.23
N GLN A 550 41.99 -1.89 -33.35
CA GLN A 550 42.59 -1.16 -34.46
C GLN A 550 44.12 -1.08 -34.29
N PRO A 551 44.92 -1.26 -35.35
CA PRO A 551 46.37 -1.06 -35.28
C PRO A 551 46.71 0.42 -35.08
N GLY A 552 47.41 0.74 -33.98
CA GLY A 552 47.90 2.09 -33.63
C GLY A 552 47.44 2.56 -32.24
N ASP A 553 47.86 3.76 -31.85
CA ASP A 553 47.43 4.37 -30.59
C ASP A 553 45.97 4.86 -30.69
N VAL A 554 45.09 4.17 -29.98
CA VAL A 554 43.65 4.45 -29.88
C VAL A 554 43.36 4.95 -28.47
N ILE A 555 42.56 6.01 -28.33
CA ILE A 555 42.18 6.54 -27.01
C ILE A 555 40.92 5.86 -26.44
N GLY A 556 40.15 5.18 -27.29
CA GLY A 556 38.94 4.47 -26.92
C GLY A 556 38.13 4.04 -28.15
N TYR A 557 37.01 3.39 -27.88
CA TYR A 557 36.04 2.99 -28.89
C TYR A 557 34.69 3.61 -28.57
N VAL A 558 33.87 3.81 -29.60
CA VAL A 558 32.48 4.20 -29.43
C VAL A 558 31.61 3.22 -30.19
N VAL A 559 30.61 2.71 -29.49
CA VAL A 559 29.57 1.87 -30.08
C VAL A 559 28.30 2.71 -30.10
N ASP A 560 27.77 2.98 -31.29
CA ASP A 560 26.43 3.54 -31.43
C ASP A 560 25.44 2.51 -31.94
N TRP A 561 24.16 2.72 -31.62
CA TRP A 561 23.08 1.85 -32.06
C TRP A 561 21.75 2.59 -32.20
N CYS A 562 20.88 2.05 -33.06
CA CYS A 562 19.52 2.53 -33.27
C CYS A 562 18.62 1.40 -33.79
N ASP A 563 17.31 1.58 -33.64
CA ASP A 563 16.31 0.83 -34.42
C ASP A 563 16.55 1.08 -35.91
N HIS A 564 16.62 0.00 -36.69
CA HIS A 564 16.84 0.04 -38.14
C HIS A 564 15.70 0.74 -38.90
N THR A 565 14.47 0.64 -38.39
CA THR A 565 13.25 1.12 -39.07
C THR A 565 12.90 2.57 -38.74
N GLN A 566 13.40 3.10 -37.62
CA GLN A 566 12.97 4.39 -37.10
C GLN A 566 13.85 5.53 -37.61
N ASP A 567 13.21 6.66 -37.95
CA ASP A 567 13.90 7.89 -38.33
C ASP A 567 14.86 8.30 -37.20
N VAL A 568 16.13 8.50 -37.56
CA VAL A 568 17.36 8.35 -36.76
C VAL A 568 17.39 9.12 -35.42
N LEU A 569 16.47 10.05 -35.15
CA LEU A 569 16.55 10.92 -33.98
C LEU A 569 15.92 10.37 -32.68
N GLY A 570 15.00 9.41 -32.73
CA GLY A 570 14.20 9.00 -31.56
C GLY A 570 14.88 8.04 -30.59
N ASP A 571 15.61 7.05 -31.12
CA ASP A 571 16.15 5.91 -30.35
C ASP A 571 17.68 5.76 -30.48
N PHE A 572 18.36 6.79 -31.00
CA PHE A 572 19.81 6.76 -31.15
C PHE A 572 20.51 6.81 -29.80
N GLN A 573 21.39 5.84 -29.56
CA GLN A 573 22.16 5.72 -28.33
C GLN A 573 23.60 5.35 -28.64
N TRP A 574 24.49 5.66 -27.70
CA TRP A 574 25.91 5.31 -27.83
C TRP A 574 26.55 5.05 -26.48
N LYS A 575 27.70 4.38 -26.53
CA LYS A 575 28.51 4.02 -25.37
C LYS A 575 29.99 4.18 -25.72
N ASN A 576 30.67 5.02 -24.94
CA ASN A 576 32.12 5.16 -25.00
C ASN A 576 32.78 4.05 -24.17
N VAL A 577 33.85 3.46 -24.69
CA VAL A 577 34.58 2.37 -24.05
C VAL A 577 36.08 2.68 -24.09
N GLY A 578 36.80 2.34 -23.02
CA GLY A 578 38.24 2.61 -22.91
C GLY A 578 39.08 1.83 -23.94
N PRO A 579 40.36 2.22 -24.13
CA PRO A 579 41.21 1.72 -25.22
C PRO A 579 41.58 0.24 -25.09
N ASN A 580 41.61 -0.29 -23.86
CA ASN A 580 41.95 -1.69 -23.59
C ASN A 580 40.76 -2.65 -23.75
N THR A 581 39.60 -2.15 -24.18
CA THR A 581 38.36 -2.93 -24.22
C THR A 581 37.96 -3.19 -25.67
N THR A 582 37.89 -4.47 -26.06
CA THR A 582 37.52 -4.92 -27.41
C THR A 582 36.17 -5.64 -27.46
N SER A 583 35.42 -5.62 -26.35
CA SER A 583 34.07 -6.16 -26.28
C SER A 583 33.22 -5.39 -25.27
N THR A 584 31.91 -5.33 -25.51
CA THR A 584 30.96 -4.70 -24.59
C THR A 584 29.62 -5.40 -24.69
N VAL A 585 28.88 -5.44 -23.59
CA VAL A 585 27.48 -5.87 -23.62
C VAL A 585 26.62 -4.61 -23.55
N ILE A 586 25.68 -4.50 -24.48
CA ILE A 586 24.64 -3.48 -24.48
C ILE A 586 23.37 -4.14 -23.95
N SER A 587 22.99 -3.77 -22.73
CA SER A 587 21.79 -4.25 -22.06
C SER A 587 20.90 -3.03 -21.84
N THR A 588 19.81 -2.92 -22.59
CA THR A 588 18.81 -1.86 -22.40
C THR A 588 17.45 -2.51 -22.28
N ASP A 589 16.62 -1.98 -21.37
CA ASP A 589 15.21 -2.40 -21.25
C ASP A 589 14.36 -1.92 -22.46
N ALA A 590 14.97 -1.11 -23.33
CA ALA A 590 14.34 -0.55 -24.51
C ALA A 590 14.28 -1.55 -25.69
N PHE A 591 15.13 -2.59 -25.70
CA PHE A 591 15.14 -3.57 -26.78
C PHE A 591 13.83 -4.36 -26.84
N ARG A 592 13.26 -4.46 -28.04
CA ARG A 592 11.99 -5.14 -28.26
C ARG A 592 12.18 -6.42 -29.09
N PRO A 593 11.45 -7.51 -28.78
CA PRO A 593 11.39 -8.68 -29.64
C PRO A 593 10.88 -8.31 -31.04
N GLY A 594 11.48 -8.90 -32.07
CA GLY A 594 11.11 -8.66 -33.47
C GLY A 594 11.52 -7.30 -34.04
N VAL A 595 12.30 -6.49 -33.33
CA VAL A 595 12.86 -5.24 -33.87
C VAL A 595 14.33 -5.43 -34.21
N ARG A 596 14.73 -5.00 -35.41
CA ARG A 596 16.12 -5.05 -35.88
C ARG A 596 16.88 -3.83 -35.37
N TYR A 597 18.04 -4.06 -34.77
CA TYR A 597 18.94 -3.02 -34.30
C TYR A 597 20.25 -3.06 -35.06
N ASP A 598 20.74 -1.88 -35.43
CA ASP A 598 22.04 -1.71 -36.06
C ASP A 598 23.04 -1.15 -35.06
N PHE A 599 24.27 -1.68 -35.12
CA PHE A 599 25.38 -1.31 -34.26
C PHE A 599 26.57 -0.91 -35.12
N ARG A 600 27.20 0.23 -34.82
CA ARG A 600 28.41 0.69 -35.50
C ARG A 600 29.50 0.90 -34.47
N ILE A 601 30.66 0.32 -34.75
CA ILE A 601 31.80 0.35 -33.85
C ILE A 601 32.87 1.25 -34.47
N TYR A 602 33.22 2.30 -33.74
CA TYR A 602 34.21 3.30 -34.13
C TYR A 602 35.45 3.20 -33.24
N GLY A 603 36.64 3.26 -33.85
CA GLY A 603 37.90 3.49 -33.15
C GLY A 603 38.23 4.98 -33.11
N LEU A 604 38.58 5.51 -31.94
CA LEU A 604 39.00 6.90 -31.78
C LEU A 604 40.53 7.01 -31.79
N SER A 605 41.06 7.68 -32.82
CA SER A 605 42.49 7.99 -32.91
C SER A 605 42.95 8.99 -31.82
N THR A 606 44.26 9.12 -31.61
CA THR A 606 44.85 10.16 -30.75
C THR A 606 44.48 11.59 -31.16
N LYS A 607 44.12 11.83 -32.42
CA LYS A 607 43.59 13.10 -32.92
C LYS A 607 42.07 13.25 -32.75
N ARG A 608 41.42 12.35 -32.01
CA ARG A 608 39.95 12.29 -31.80
C ARG A 608 39.12 12.13 -33.07
N ILE A 609 39.75 11.72 -34.17
CA ILE A 609 39.04 11.32 -35.39
C ILE A 609 38.49 9.92 -35.14
N ALA A 610 37.18 9.75 -35.31
CA ALA A 610 36.54 8.44 -35.31
C ALA A 610 36.78 7.75 -36.66
N CYS A 611 36.96 6.43 -36.63
CA CYS A 611 37.06 5.59 -37.81
C CYS A 611 36.11 4.40 -37.64
N LEU A 612 35.19 4.21 -38.58
CA LEU A 612 34.31 3.05 -38.59
C LEU A 612 35.12 1.75 -38.80
N LEU A 613 34.97 0.80 -37.88
CA LEU A 613 35.69 -0.47 -37.88
C LEU A 613 34.79 -1.64 -38.30
N GLU A 614 33.64 -1.79 -37.65
CA GLU A 614 32.72 -2.91 -37.82
C GLU A 614 31.27 -2.42 -37.82
N LYS A 615 30.41 -3.07 -38.63
CA LYS A 615 28.96 -2.91 -38.60
C LYS A 615 28.35 -4.24 -38.18
N LYS A 616 27.42 -4.20 -37.25
CA LYS A 616 26.70 -5.39 -36.81
C LYS A 616 25.21 -5.11 -36.77
N THR A 617 24.40 -6.14 -36.97
CA THR A 617 22.95 -6.03 -36.93
C THR A 617 22.34 -7.26 -36.28
N GLY A 618 21.25 -7.09 -35.54
CA GLY A 618 20.68 -8.19 -34.78
C GLY A 618 19.31 -7.90 -34.20
N TYR A 619 18.67 -8.98 -33.76
CA TYR A 619 17.42 -8.95 -33.01
C TYR A 619 17.71 -9.39 -31.57
N SER A 620 17.07 -8.74 -30.61
CA SER A 620 17.14 -9.14 -29.20
C SER A 620 16.53 -10.53 -29.01
N GLN A 621 15.40 -10.75 -29.70
CA GLN A 621 14.71 -12.01 -29.89
C GLN A 621 14.05 -11.98 -31.27
N GLU A 622 14.38 -12.94 -32.13
CA GLU A 622 13.69 -13.11 -33.41
C GLU A 622 12.27 -13.66 -33.19
N LEU A 623 11.33 -13.25 -34.04
CA LEU A 623 9.97 -13.78 -34.08
C LEU A 623 9.70 -14.40 -35.46
N ALA A 624 8.59 -15.14 -35.55
CA ALA A 624 8.10 -15.65 -36.82
C ALA A 624 7.77 -14.49 -37.78
N PRO A 625 8.02 -14.64 -39.10
CA PRO A 625 7.69 -13.61 -40.09
C PRO A 625 6.23 -13.14 -40.02
N SER A 626 6.00 -11.86 -40.25
CA SER A 626 4.65 -11.27 -40.15
C SER A 626 3.83 -11.46 -41.42
N ASP A 627 4.50 -11.43 -42.59
CA ASP A 627 3.85 -11.43 -43.90
C ASP A 627 4.43 -12.50 -44.82
N ASN A 628 3.58 -13.03 -45.69
CA ASN A 628 3.99 -13.97 -46.73
C ASN A 628 4.35 -13.23 -48.03
N PRO A 629 5.32 -13.73 -48.81
CA PRO A 629 5.67 -13.14 -50.08
C PRO A 629 4.52 -13.28 -51.08
N HIS A 630 4.37 -12.29 -51.96
CA HIS A 630 3.44 -12.41 -53.09
C HIS A 630 4.05 -13.34 -54.14
N VAL A 631 3.37 -14.46 -54.40
CA VAL A 631 3.81 -15.50 -55.35
C VAL A 631 3.09 -15.36 -56.69
N LEU A 632 3.82 -15.51 -57.78
CA LEU A 632 3.34 -15.57 -59.15
C LEU A 632 3.51 -17.01 -59.68
N VAL A 633 2.58 -17.43 -60.55
CA VAL A 633 2.63 -18.73 -61.21
C VAL A 633 3.01 -18.52 -62.67
N ASP A 634 4.22 -18.93 -63.02
CA ASP A 634 4.79 -18.82 -64.36
C ASP A 634 4.90 -20.20 -65.02
N THR A 635 5.02 -20.24 -66.34
CA THR A 635 5.32 -21.46 -67.13
C THR A 635 4.38 -22.65 -66.86
N LEU A 636 3.07 -22.43 -66.90
CA LEU A 636 2.05 -23.46 -66.68
C LEU A 636 2.00 -24.48 -67.84
N THR A 637 2.31 -25.74 -67.56
CA THR A 637 2.22 -26.87 -68.49
C THR A 637 1.32 -27.98 -67.94
N SER A 638 1.00 -29.00 -68.75
CA SER A 638 0.18 -30.14 -68.31
C SER A 638 0.78 -30.92 -67.14
N HIS A 639 2.09 -30.82 -66.90
CA HIS A 639 2.81 -31.58 -65.88
C HIS A 639 3.67 -30.73 -64.92
N SER A 640 3.69 -29.41 -65.06
CA SER A 640 4.49 -28.55 -64.19
C SER A 640 4.01 -27.10 -64.18
N PHE A 641 4.38 -26.36 -63.12
CA PHE A 641 4.34 -24.90 -63.08
C PHE A 641 5.49 -24.36 -62.23
N THR A 642 5.89 -23.12 -62.45
CA THR A 642 6.94 -22.44 -61.69
C THR A 642 6.33 -21.42 -60.76
N LEU A 643 6.70 -21.45 -59.49
CA LEU A 643 6.36 -20.45 -58.49
C LEU A 643 7.50 -19.45 -58.41
N SER A 644 7.24 -18.16 -58.54
CA SER A 644 8.24 -17.09 -58.42
C SER A 644 7.73 -16.00 -57.49
N TRP A 645 8.59 -15.42 -56.65
CA TRP A 645 8.24 -14.27 -55.81
C TRP A 645 9.33 -13.21 -55.85
N LYS A 646 8.97 -11.95 -55.63
CA LYS A 646 9.92 -10.83 -55.62
C LYS A 646 10.50 -10.62 -54.23
N ASP A 647 11.64 -9.93 -54.16
CA ASP A 647 12.14 -9.37 -52.91
C ASP A 647 11.06 -8.46 -52.30
N TYR A 648 10.65 -8.82 -51.09
CA TYR A 648 9.82 -7.99 -50.22
C TYR A 648 10.74 -7.33 -49.19
N SER A 649 10.24 -6.36 -48.41
CA SER A 649 11.07 -5.66 -47.43
C SER A 649 11.50 -6.63 -46.32
N THR A 650 12.59 -7.35 -46.54
CA THR A 650 13.20 -8.28 -45.58
C THR A 650 13.62 -7.53 -44.32
N GLU A 651 13.95 -6.25 -44.45
CA GLU A 651 14.36 -5.36 -43.37
C GLU A 651 13.24 -5.03 -42.36
N SER A 652 11.97 -5.15 -42.78
CA SER A 652 10.81 -4.91 -41.92
C SER A 652 10.26 -6.19 -41.27
N GLN A 653 10.85 -7.35 -41.55
CA GLN A 653 10.45 -8.60 -40.92
C GLN A 653 10.96 -8.69 -39.48
N PRO A 654 10.21 -9.34 -38.58
CA PRO A 654 10.57 -9.43 -37.17
C PRO A 654 11.64 -10.50 -36.86
N GLY A 655 12.48 -10.83 -37.85
CA GLY A 655 13.56 -11.80 -37.73
C GLY A 655 14.29 -11.95 -39.06
N PHE A 656 15.46 -12.60 -39.03
CA PHE A 656 16.22 -12.88 -40.24
C PHE A 656 15.58 -14.05 -40.99
N ILE A 657 15.13 -13.79 -42.22
CA ILE A 657 14.59 -14.84 -43.08
C ILE A 657 15.69 -15.84 -43.42
N GLN A 658 15.50 -17.10 -42.99
CA GLN A 658 16.42 -18.20 -43.26
C GLN A 658 16.05 -18.95 -44.54
N GLY A 659 14.78 -18.88 -44.97
CA GLY A 659 14.31 -19.60 -46.14
C GLY A 659 12.80 -19.59 -46.29
N TYR A 660 12.29 -20.52 -47.10
CA TYR A 660 10.86 -20.63 -47.42
C TYR A 660 10.35 -22.06 -47.32
N HIS A 661 9.10 -22.22 -46.87
CA HIS A 661 8.35 -23.45 -46.97
C HIS A 661 7.26 -23.34 -48.01
N VAL A 662 7.22 -24.30 -48.93
CA VAL A 662 6.19 -24.42 -49.97
C VAL A 662 5.28 -25.57 -49.61
N TYR A 663 4.00 -25.28 -49.45
CA TYR A 663 2.97 -26.26 -49.16
C TYR A 663 2.15 -26.53 -50.42
N LEU A 664 1.93 -27.80 -50.75
CA LEU A 664 1.21 -28.26 -51.93
C LEU A 664 0.16 -29.31 -51.54
N LYS A 665 -1.11 -29.04 -51.87
CA LYS A 665 -2.24 -29.96 -51.76
C LYS A 665 -2.62 -30.49 -53.13
N SER A 666 -2.91 -31.79 -53.19
CA SER A 666 -3.43 -32.47 -54.37
C SER A 666 -4.48 -33.51 -53.97
N LYS A 667 -5.41 -33.83 -54.87
CA LYS A 667 -6.41 -34.90 -54.62
C LYS A 667 -5.79 -36.27 -54.36
N ALA A 668 -4.58 -36.53 -54.87
CA ALA A 668 -3.96 -37.85 -54.82
C ALA A 668 -3.42 -38.23 -53.42
N ARG A 669 -3.33 -37.29 -52.46
CA ARG A 669 -2.73 -37.46 -51.12
C ARG A 669 -1.32 -38.09 -51.08
N GLN A 670 -0.69 -38.26 -52.25
CA GLN A 670 0.64 -38.84 -52.40
C GLN A 670 1.62 -37.70 -52.68
N CYS A 671 2.59 -37.52 -51.78
CA CYS A 671 3.66 -36.53 -51.96
C CYS A 671 4.78 -37.08 -52.84
N HIS A 672 5.37 -36.20 -53.64
CA HIS A 672 6.57 -36.50 -54.41
C HIS A 672 7.76 -36.72 -53.45
N PRO A 673 8.80 -37.52 -53.79
CA PRO A 673 9.91 -37.81 -52.87
C PRO A 673 10.66 -36.59 -52.34
N ARG A 674 10.63 -35.46 -53.05
CA ARG A 674 11.21 -34.19 -52.61
C ARG A 674 10.39 -33.48 -51.52
N PHE A 675 9.11 -33.82 -51.39
CA PHE A 675 8.19 -33.18 -50.48
C PHE A 675 7.88 -34.12 -49.32
N GLU A 676 7.97 -33.61 -48.11
CA GLU A 676 7.60 -34.33 -46.89
C GLU A 676 6.10 -34.21 -46.65
N LYS A 677 5.48 -35.22 -46.04
CA LYS A 677 4.08 -35.13 -45.63
C LYS A 677 3.98 -34.23 -44.40
N ALA A 678 3.15 -33.20 -44.47
CA ALA A 678 2.87 -32.29 -43.37
C ALA A 678 1.35 -32.23 -43.10
N VAL A 679 0.98 -32.15 -41.82
CA VAL A 679 -0.41 -31.97 -41.37
C VAL A 679 -0.56 -30.51 -40.95
N LEU A 680 -1.45 -29.77 -41.60
CA LEU A 680 -1.76 -28.38 -41.27
C LEU A 680 -2.66 -28.30 -40.04
N SER A 681 -2.77 -27.10 -39.44
CA SER A 681 -3.60 -26.86 -38.24
C SER A 681 -5.09 -27.17 -38.44
N ASP A 682 -5.59 -27.18 -39.69
CA ASP A 682 -6.95 -27.59 -40.06
C ASP A 682 -7.14 -29.12 -40.11
N GLY A 683 -6.09 -29.90 -39.79
CA GLY A 683 -6.05 -31.36 -39.88
C GLY A 683 -5.86 -31.88 -41.30
N SER A 684 -5.68 -31.01 -42.30
CA SER A 684 -5.51 -31.44 -43.68
C SER A 684 -4.07 -31.88 -43.97
N GLU A 685 -3.93 -33.04 -44.63
CA GLU A 685 -2.64 -33.54 -45.09
C GLU A 685 -2.22 -32.83 -46.38
N CYS A 686 -0.98 -32.34 -46.41
CA CYS A 686 -0.35 -31.68 -47.55
C CYS A 686 1.11 -32.10 -47.70
N CYS A 687 1.74 -31.64 -48.77
CA CYS A 687 3.15 -31.90 -49.08
C CYS A 687 3.96 -30.63 -48.84
N LYS A 688 5.00 -30.69 -48.02
CA LYS A 688 5.86 -29.58 -47.64
C LYS A 688 7.24 -29.71 -48.29
N TYR A 689 7.74 -28.63 -48.87
CA TYR A 689 9.10 -28.51 -49.40
C TYR A 689 9.82 -27.34 -48.73
N LYS A 690 11.09 -27.54 -48.38
CA LYS A 690 11.91 -26.54 -47.70
C LYS A 690 12.99 -25.99 -48.62
N ILE A 691 13.06 -24.67 -48.70
CA ILE A 691 14.10 -23.90 -49.39
C ILE A 691 14.96 -23.27 -48.30
N ASP A 692 16.20 -23.76 -48.13
CA ASP A 692 17.14 -23.27 -47.10
C ASP A 692 17.92 -22.01 -47.52
N ASN A 693 17.87 -21.65 -48.81
CA ASN A 693 18.52 -20.45 -49.31
C ASN A 693 17.51 -19.29 -49.39
N PRO A 694 17.64 -18.23 -48.57
CA PRO A 694 16.72 -17.11 -48.62
C PRO A 694 16.85 -16.32 -49.93
N GLU A 695 17.96 -16.41 -50.69
CA GLU A 695 18.13 -15.77 -52.00
C GLU A 695 17.41 -16.52 -53.14
N GLU A 696 16.97 -17.77 -52.92
CA GLU A 696 16.25 -18.55 -53.91
C GLU A 696 14.76 -18.19 -53.91
N LYS A 697 14.33 -17.46 -54.96
CA LYS A 697 12.96 -16.92 -55.07
C LYS A 697 12.08 -17.61 -56.13
N ALA A 698 12.49 -18.78 -56.62
CA ALA A 698 11.74 -19.52 -57.61
C ALA A 698 11.80 -21.03 -57.36
N LEU A 699 10.68 -21.73 -57.57
CA LEU A 699 10.58 -23.18 -57.43
C LEU A 699 9.76 -23.77 -58.58
N ILE A 700 10.32 -24.77 -59.27
CA ILE A 700 9.59 -25.55 -60.28
C ILE A 700 8.90 -26.72 -59.60
N VAL A 701 7.57 -26.77 -59.72
CA VAL A 701 6.75 -27.89 -59.25
C VAL A 701 6.45 -28.78 -60.46
N ASP A 702 7.11 -29.94 -60.55
CA ASP A 702 7.05 -30.88 -61.67
C ASP A 702 6.30 -32.20 -61.33
N ASN A 703 6.21 -33.10 -62.32
CA ASN A 703 5.55 -34.42 -62.20
C ASN A 703 4.07 -34.37 -61.81
N LEU A 704 3.36 -33.34 -62.27
CA LEU A 704 1.93 -33.15 -62.04
C LEU A 704 1.10 -33.99 -63.02
N LYS A 705 -0.14 -34.29 -62.63
CA LYS A 705 -1.11 -34.93 -63.51
C LYS A 705 -1.80 -33.87 -64.39
N PRO A 706 -2.06 -34.14 -65.67
CA PRO A 706 -2.89 -33.29 -66.51
C PRO A 706 -4.30 -33.16 -65.94
N GLU A 707 -4.99 -32.07 -66.29
CA GLU A 707 -6.38 -31.79 -65.93
C GLU A 707 -6.67 -31.97 -64.42
N SER A 708 -5.70 -31.59 -63.58
CA SER A 708 -5.77 -31.78 -62.13
C SER A 708 -5.64 -30.45 -61.39
N PHE A 709 -6.32 -30.36 -60.26
CA PHE A 709 -6.25 -29.18 -59.40
C PHE A 709 -5.19 -29.35 -58.32
N TYR A 710 -4.32 -28.35 -58.22
CA TYR A 710 -3.30 -28.22 -57.19
C TYR A 710 -3.53 -26.92 -56.43
N GLU A 711 -3.32 -26.97 -55.13
CA GLU A 711 -3.48 -25.84 -54.23
C GLU A 711 -2.13 -25.62 -53.55
N PHE A 712 -1.59 -24.41 -53.59
CA PHE A 712 -0.31 -24.11 -52.95
C PHE A 712 -0.31 -22.82 -52.12
N PHE A 713 0.58 -22.72 -51.15
CA PHE A 713 0.99 -21.45 -50.57
C PHE A 713 2.46 -21.50 -50.15
N ILE A 714 3.09 -20.33 -49.99
CA ILE A 714 4.48 -20.19 -49.57
C ILE A 714 4.50 -19.35 -48.31
N THR A 715 5.27 -19.78 -47.32
CA THR A 715 5.53 -19.02 -46.10
C THR A 715 7.04 -18.91 -45.87
N PRO A 716 7.56 -17.74 -45.49
CA PRO A 716 8.94 -17.61 -45.03
C PRO A 716 9.08 -18.21 -43.63
N PHE A 717 10.31 -18.50 -43.22
CA PHE A 717 10.62 -18.89 -41.85
C PHE A 717 11.89 -18.22 -41.32
N THR A 718 11.91 -17.97 -40.01
CA THR A 718 13.04 -17.45 -39.23
C THR A 718 13.53 -18.53 -38.26
N SER A 719 14.52 -18.21 -37.43
CA SER A 719 14.95 -19.09 -36.33
C SER A 719 13.84 -19.37 -35.30
N ALA A 720 12.85 -18.49 -35.20
CA ALA A 720 11.77 -18.56 -34.21
C ALA A 720 10.50 -19.25 -34.70
N GLY A 721 10.26 -19.31 -36.02
CA GLY A 721 9.08 -19.98 -36.56
C GLY A 721 8.76 -19.67 -38.02
N GLU A 722 7.68 -20.26 -38.48
CA GLU A 722 7.11 -20.03 -39.82
C GLU A 722 6.14 -18.84 -39.78
N GLY A 723 6.09 -18.11 -40.89
CA GLY A 723 5.12 -17.04 -41.10
C GLY A 723 3.66 -17.52 -41.07
N PRO A 724 2.71 -16.59 -41.27
CA PRO A 724 1.29 -16.89 -41.14
C PRO A 724 0.83 -17.95 -42.16
N SER A 725 -0.16 -18.76 -41.79
CA SER A 725 -0.80 -19.64 -42.76
C SER A 725 -1.58 -18.81 -43.78
N ALA A 726 -1.22 -18.90 -45.06
CA ALA A 726 -1.93 -18.23 -46.15
C ALA A 726 -3.07 -19.08 -46.70
N THR A 727 -4.00 -18.42 -47.39
CA THR A 727 -4.99 -19.11 -48.22
C THR A 727 -4.31 -19.77 -49.40
N PHE A 728 -4.70 -21.01 -49.67
CA PHE A 728 -4.16 -21.77 -50.79
C PHE A 728 -4.57 -21.13 -52.13
N THR A 729 -3.58 -20.83 -52.97
CA THR A 729 -3.78 -20.41 -54.35
C THR A 729 -4.00 -21.63 -55.23
N LYS A 730 -5.10 -21.65 -55.98
CA LYS A 730 -5.49 -22.78 -56.82
C LYS A 730 -4.93 -22.66 -58.23
N VAL A 731 -4.27 -23.71 -58.70
CA VAL A 731 -3.73 -23.84 -60.06
C VAL A 731 -4.31 -25.09 -60.71
N THR A 732 -4.72 -24.96 -61.98
CA THR A 732 -5.27 -26.07 -62.76
C THR A 732 -4.31 -26.38 -63.90
N THR A 733 -3.84 -27.62 -63.98
CA THR A 733 -2.99 -28.05 -65.09
C THR A 733 -3.82 -28.19 -66.38
N PRO A 734 -3.35 -27.68 -67.52
CA PRO A 734 -4.05 -27.78 -68.80
C PRO A 734 -4.13 -29.23 -69.31
N ASP A 735 -5.21 -29.54 -70.02
CA ASP A 735 -5.44 -30.83 -70.66
C ASP A 735 -4.43 -31.10 -71.79
N GLU A 736 -3.81 -32.28 -71.74
CA GLU A 736 -2.82 -32.77 -72.70
C GLU A 736 -3.44 -33.10 -74.08
N HIS A 737 -4.71 -33.52 -74.11
CA HIS A 737 -5.37 -33.99 -75.33
C HIS A 737 -6.09 -32.89 -76.12
N SER A 738 -6.39 -31.74 -75.49
CA SER A 738 -7.07 -30.60 -76.15
C SER A 738 -6.36 -30.16 -77.45
N SER A 739 -5.03 -30.06 -77.41
CA SER A 739 -4.21 -29.68 -78.57
C SER A 739 -4.21 -30.78 -79.66
N MET A 740 -4.11 -32.05 -79.26
CA MET A 740 -4.11 -33.19 -80.17
C MET A 740 -5.43 -33.37 -80.90
N LEU A 741 -6.57 -33.17 -80.22
CA LEU A 741 -7.90 -33.27 -80.82
C LEU A 741 -8.10 -32.23 -81.93
N ILE A 742 -7.62 -31.00 -81.72
CA ILE A 742 -7.67 -29.93 -82.73
C ILE A 742 -6.84 -30.34 -83.96
N HIS A 743 -5.66 -30.93 -83.76
CA HIS A 743 -4.79 -31.39 -84.85
C HIS A 743 -5.36 -32.58 -85.63
N ILE A 744 -6.26 -33.39 -85.06
CA ILE A 744 -6.92 -34.51 -85.76
C ILE A 744 -8.19 -34.05 -86.48
N LEU A 745 -8.99 -33.20 -85.83
CA LEU A 745 -10.29 -32.76 -86.36
C LEU A 745 -10.12 -31.81 -87.54
N LEU A 746 -9.14 -30.90 -87.50
CA LEU A 746 -8.94 -29.88 -88.54
C LEU A 746 -8.59 -30.49 -89.93
N PRO A 747 -7.65 -31.45 -90.06
CA PRO A 747 -7.38 -32.12 -91.34
C PRO A 747 -8.53 -33.00 -91.79
N MET A 748 -9.23 -33.69 -90.88
CA MET A 748 -10.41 -34.51 -91.20
C MET A 748 -11.50 -33.66 -91.87
N VAL A 749 -11.80 -32.50 -91.30
CA VAL A 749 -12.76 -31.54 -91.90
C VAL A 749 -12.28 -31.07 -93.28
N PHE A 750 -10.98 -30.79 -93.42
CA PHE A 750 -10.39 -30.36 -94.68
C PHE A 750 -10.45 -31.46 -95.78
N CYS A 751 -10.17 -32.71 -95.43
CA CYS A 751 -10.28 -33.86 -96.34
C CYS A 751 -11.71 -34.08 -96.82
N VAL A 752 -12.70 -33.98 -95.93
CA VAL A 752 -14.12 -34.11 -96.29
C VAL A 752 -14.54 -33.00 -97.26
N LEU A 753 -14.09 -31.76 -97.04
CA LEU A 753 -14.35 -30.63 -97.95
C LEU A 753 -13.71 -30.85 -99.32
N LEU A 754 -12.46 -31.33 -99.38
CA LEU A 754 -11.78 -31.63 -100.65
C LEU A 754 -12.50 -32.72 -101.45
N ILE A 755 -12.97 -33.79 -100.79
CA ILE A 755 -13.76 -34.85 -101.45
C ILE A 755 -15.05 -34.27 -102.03
N MET A 756 -15.76 -33.43 -101.26
CA MET A 756 -16.98 -32.76 -101.72
C MET A 756 -16.72 -31.87 -102.95
N VAL A 757 -15.64 -31.09 -102.94
CA VAL A 757 -15.23 -30.25 -104.08
C VAL A 757 -14.88 -31.11 -105.30
N MET A 758 -14.11 -32.18 -105.13
CA MET A 758 -13.77 -33.11 -106.22
C MET A 758 -15.01 -33.77 -106.81
N CYS A 759 -15.97 -34.20 -105.98
CA CYS A 759 -17.24 -34.74 -106.42
C CYS A 759 -18.05 -33.69 -107.22
N TYR A 760 -18.05 -32.44 -106.77
CA TYR A 760 -18.74 -31.34 -107.45
C TYR A 760 -18.11 -31.01 -108.81
N LEU A 761 -16.79 -30.92 -108.88
CA LEU A 761 -16.04 -30.68 -110.12
C LEU A 761 -16.27 -31.80 -111.15
N LYS A 762 -16.28 -33.07 -110.71
CA LYS A 762 -16.52 -34.20 -111.63
C LYS A 762 -17.95 -34.23 -112.15
N SER A 763 -18.92 -33.85 -111.31
CA SER A 763 -20.33 -33.70 -111.69
C SER A 763 -20.51 -32.59 -112.75
N GLN A 764 -19.86 -31.44 -112.54
CA GLN A 764 -19.87 -30.35 -113.52
C GLN A 764 -19.26 -30.75 -114.87
N TRP A 765 -18.12 -31.44 -114.87
CA TRP A 765 -17.46 -31.88 -116.10
C TRP A 765 -18.34 -32.85 -116.92
N ILE A 766 -19.03 -33.77 -116.25
CA ILE A 766 -20.02 -34.66 -116.86
C ILE A 766 -21.18 -33.89 -117.48
N LYS A 767 -21.64 -32.83 -116.82
CA LYS A 767 -22.76 -32.01 -117.29
C LYS A 767 -22.39 -31.23 -118.56
N GLU A 768 -21.19 -30.67 -118.64
CA GLU A 768 -20.73 -29.91 -119.82
C GLU A 768 -20.39 -30.80 -121.02
N THR A 769 -19.93 -32.04 -120.82
CA THR A 769 -19.47 -32.89 -121.94
C THR A 769 -20.62 -33.65 -122.63
N CYS A 770 -21.63 -34.10 -121.89
CA CYS A 770 -22.66 -35.01 -122.44
C CYS A 770 -24.01 -34.36 -122.76
N TYR A 771 -24.29 -33.16 -122.25
CA TYR A 771 -25.55 -32.44 -122.47
C TYR A 771 -25.28 -30.95 -122.73
N PRO A 772 -24.92 -30.55 -123.97
CA PRO A 772 -24.95 -29.14 -124.31
C PRO A 772 -26.37 -28.63 -124.12
N ASP A 773 -26.51 -27.54 -123.36
CA ASP A 773 -27.78 -26.89 -123.07
C ASP A 773 -28.53 -26.63 -124.39
N ILE A 774 -29.70 -27.27 -124.56
CA ILE A 774 -30.61 -26.97 -125.66
C ILE A 774 -31.02 -25.51 -125.50
N PRO A 775 -30.68 -24.61 -126.45
CA PRO A 775 -30.97 -23.19 -126.33
C PRO A 775 -32.49 -22.98 -126.33
N ASP A 776 -32.97 -22.42 -125.22
CA ASP A 776 -34.36 -22.09 -124.95
C ASP A 776 -34.94 -21.14 -126.03
N PRO A 777 -35.96 -21.55 -126.81
CA PRO A 777 -36.56 -20.71 -127.85
C PRO A 777 -37.20 -19.44 -127.29
N TYR A 778 -37.46 -19.33 -125.99
CA TYR A 778 -37.96 -18.09 -125.37
C TYR A 778 -36.94 -16.93 -125.34
N LYS A 779 -35.66 -17.19 -125.65
CA LYS A 779 -34.64 -16.14 -125.81
C LYS A 779 -34.39 -15.76 -127.27
N SER A 780 -35.13 -16.32 -128.22
CA SER A 780 -35.07 -15.94 -129.64
C SER A 780 -35.83 -14.62 -129.88
N SER A 781 -35.20 -13.71 -130.62
CA SER A 781 -35.75 -12.40 -131.05
C SER A 781 -37.01 -12.49 -131.92
N ILE A 782 -37.50 -13.69 -132.22
CA ILE A 782 -38.77 -13.89 -132.94
C ILE A 782 -39.98 -13.47 -132.07
N LEU A 783 -39.90 -13.59 -130.74
CA LEU A 783 -41.03 -13.27 -129.86
C LEU A 783 -41.15 -11.77 -129.52
N SER A 784 -40.10 -10.96 -129.73
CA SER A 784 -40.23 -9.50 -129.66
C SER A 784 -41.00 -8.94 -130.86
N LEU A 785 -41.06 -9.68 -131.98
CA LEU A 785 -41.85 -9.30 -133.16
C LEU A 785 -43.37 -9.43 -132.92
N ILE A 786 -43.79 -10.31 -132.01
CA ILE A 786 -45.22 -10.52 -131.67
C ILE A 786 -45.71 -9.47 -130.65
N LYS A 787 -44.83 -8.64 -130.08
CA LYS A 787 -45.24 -7.53 -129.20
C LYS A 787 -45.87 -6.33 -129.93
N PHE A 788 -46.03 -6.39 -131.25
CA PHE A 788 -46.88 -5.46 -132.02
C PHE A 788 -48.23 -6.10 -132.38
N LYS A 789 -49.07 -6.37 -131.38
CA LYS A 789 -50.53 -6.33 -131.54
C LYS A 789 -51.23 -6.15 -130.20
N GLU A 790 -51.49 -4.87 -129.94
CA GLU A 790 -52.47 -4.25 -129.07
C GLU A 790 -53.65 -5.13 -128.56
N ASN A 791 -53.69 -5.28 -127.21
CA ASN A 791 -54.85 -5.43 -126.32
C ASN A 791 -55.84 -6.63 -126.42
N PRO A 792 -56.49 -6.99 -125.28
CA PRO A 792 -56.58 -8.39 -124.85
C PRO A 792 -57.99 -8.97 -125.01
N HIS A 793 -58.10 -10.09 -125.72
CA HIS A 793 -59.21 -11.02 -125.55
C HIS A 793 -58.71 -12.46 -125.63
N LEU A 794 -58.82 -13.12 -124.48
CA LEU A 794 -58.93 -14.56 -124.24
C LEU A 794 -59.16 -15.39 -125.53
N ILE A 795 -58.14 -16.14 -125.97
CA ILE A 795 -58.34 -17.28 -126.86
C ILE A 795 -57.84 -18.51 -126.13
N ILE A 796 -58.79 -19.15 -125.47
CA ILE A 796 -58.72 -20.53 -124.97
C ILE A 796 -58.42 -21.42 -126.18
N MET A 797 -57.26 -22.08 -126.19
CA MET A 797 -57.05 -23.25 -127.05
C MET A 797 -57.67 -24.46 -126.35
N ASN A 798 -58.73 -24.93 -126.99
CA ASN A 798 -59.63 -25.97 -126.53
C ASN A 798 -59.04 -27.38 -126.71
N VAL A 799 -59.54 -28.29 -125.87
CA VAL A 799 -59.17 -29.68 -125.58
C VAL A 799 -59.27 -30.62 -126.78
N SER A 800 -58.39 -31.63 -126.85
CA SER A 800 -58.70 -32.92 -127.48
C SER A 800 -57.80 -34.04 -126.95
N ASP A 801 -58.40 -34.88 -126.10
CA ASP A 801 -58.24 -36.33 -126.00
C ASP A 801 -56.86 -36.93 -125.72
N CYS A 802 -56.49 -36.97 -124.43
CA CYS A 802 -55.74 -38.10 -123.89
C CYS A 802 -56.27 -38.39 -122.47
N ILE A 803 -57.08 -39.44 -122.38
CA ILE A 803 -57.66 -39.96 -121.13
C ILE A 803 -56.58 -40.82 -120.46
N PRO A 804 -56.12 -40.50 -119.24
CA PRO A 804 -55.27 -41.41 -118.48
C PRO A 804 -56.12 -42.55 -117.91
N ASP A 805 -55.88 -43.79 -118.34
CA ASP A 805 -56.63 -45.00 -117.95
C ASP A 805 -56.43 -45.45 -116.49
N ALA A 806 -55.58 -44.79 -115.71
CA ALA A 806 -55.51 -44.97 -114.27
C ALA A 806 -54.85 -43.76 -113.61
N ILE A 807 -55.63 -42.95 -112.91
CA ILE A 807 -55.13 -42.05 -111.88
C ILE A 807 -54.98 -42.91 -110.63
N GLU A 808 -53.79 -43.46 -110.40
CA GLU A 808 -53.48 -44.00 -109.09
C GLU A 808 -53.31 -42.83 -108.13
N VAL A 809 -54.38 -42.54 -107.39
CA VAL A 809 -54.33 -41.75 -106.16
C VAL A 809 -53.54 -42.58 -105.16
N VAL A 810 -52.22 -42.57 -105.26
CA VAL A 810 -51.39 -42.91 -104.11
C VAL A 810 -51.60 -41.76 -103.15
N SER A 811 -52.59 -41.95 -102.27
CA SER A 811 -52.62 -41.35 -100.96
C SER A 811 -51.25 -41.57 -100.34
N LYS A 812 -50.33 -40.62 -100.53
CA LYS A 812 -49.49 -40.27 -99.40
C LYS A 812 -50.53 -39.94 -98.34
N PRO A 813 -50.65 -40.71 -97.25
CA PRO A 813 -51.06 -40.03 -96.04
C PRO A 813 -50.09 -38.84 -96.00
N GLU A 814 -50.62 -37.63 -95.98
CA GLU A 814 -49.95 -36.63 -95.20
C GLU A 814 -49.68 -37.36 -93.90
N GLY A 815 -48.44 -37.81 -93.74
CA GLY A 815 -47.97 -38.24 -92.46
C GLY A 815 -48.31 -37.04 -91.62
N THR A 816 -49.36 -37.19 -90.80
CA THR A 816 -49.34 -36.78 -89.41
C THR A 816 -47.87 -36.65 -89.07
N LYS A 817 -47.38 -35.41 -88.91
CA LYS A 817 -45.96 -35.14 -88.65
C LYS A 817 -45.57 -35.97 -87.41
N ILE A 818 -45.12 -37.20 -87.63
CA ILE A 818 -44.80 -38.18 -86.61
C ILE A 818 -43.34 -37.93 -86.26
N GLN A 819 -43.20 -37.22 -85.14
CA GLN A 819 -42.19 -37.40 -84.10
C GLN A 819 -40.78 -37.73 -84.58
N PHE A 820 -40.13 -36.72 -85.17
CA PHE A 820 -38.69 -36.59 -85.03
C PHE A 820 -38.37 -36.04 -83.64
N LEU A 821 -37.66 -36.89 -82.92
CA LEU A 821 -37.02 -36.72 -81.63
C LEU A 821 -35.90 -35.68 -81.77
N GLY A 822 -36.05 -34.52 -81.14
CA GLY A 822 -35.04 -33.47 -81.18
C GLY A 822 -35.47 -32.24 -80.39
N THR A 823 -35.15 -32.26 -79.09
CA THR A 823 -34.82 -31.07 -78.31
C THR A 823 -35.95 -30.04 -78.07
N ARG A 824 -36.52 -30.12 -76.85
CA ARG A 824 -36.82 -29.02 -75.90
C ARG A 824 -38.09 -29.39 -75.11
N LYS A 825 -37.85 -30.10 -74.01
CA LYS A 825 -38.83 -30.31 -72.93
C LYS A 825 -39.17 -28.94 -72.32
N SER A 826 -40.47 -28.71 -72.19
CA SER A 826 -41.08 -27.60 -71.48
C SER A 826 -40.62 -27.54 -70.03
N LEU A 827 -40.03 -26.43 -69.63
CA LEU A 827 -40.10 -25.91 -68.28
C LEU A 827 -39.75 -24.42 -68.40
N THR A 828 -40.36 -23.60 -67.56
CA THR A 828 -40.21 -22.13 -67.42
C THR A 828 -41.18 -21.31 -68.26
N GLU A 829 -41.83 -20.38 -67.55
CA GLU A 829 -42.71 -19.31 -68.01
C GLU A 829 -44.08 -19.82 -68.53
N THR A 830 -45.22 -19.26 -68.11
CA THR A 830 -45.47 -17.82 -67.90
C THR A 830 -46.73 -17.64 -67.04
N GLU A 831 -46.64 -16.70 -66.10
CA GLU A 831 -47.68 -15.78 -65.59
C GLU A 831 -49.01 -16.29 -65.01
N LEU A 832 -49.66 -15.61 -64.06
CA LEU A 832 -49.33 -14.58 -63.08
C LEU A 832 -50.66 -14.40 -62.32
N THR A 833 -50.86 -15.09 -61.19
CA THR A 833 -52.12 -15.00 -60.44
C THR A 833 -51.87 -14.48 -59.03
N LYS A 834 -52.21 -13.20 -58.86
CA LYS A 834 -52.60 -12.41 -57.67
C LYS A 834 -51.97 -12.71 -56.29
N PRO A 835 -51.46 -11.66 -55.60
CA PRO A 835 -50.92 -11.76 -54.26
C PRO A 835 -52.04 -11.68 -53.20
N ASN A 836 -52.02 -12.61 -52.24
CA ASN A 836 -52.72 -12.48 -50.97
C ASN A 836 -51.68 -12.23 -49.88
N TYR A 837 -51.65 -10.98 -49.40
CA TYR A 837 -50.96 -10.57 -48.18
C TYR A 837 -51.77 -11.00 -46.96
N LEU A 838 -51.11 -11.58 -45.97
CA LEU A 838 -51.57 -11.51 -44.58
C LEU A 838 -50.38 -11.45 -43.63
N TYR A 839 -50.48 -10.46 -42.74
CA TYR A 839 -49.51 -9.97 -41.77
C TYR A 839 -49.15 -10.99 -40.67
N LEU A 840 -47.97 -10.80 -40.04
CA LEU A 840 -47.81 -10.59 -38.58
C LEU A 840 -46.31 -10.55 -38.18
N LEU A 841 -45.84 -9.37 -37.73
CA LEU A 841 -44.80 -9.18 -36.71
C LEU A 841 -45.13 -10.01 -35.45
N PRO A 842 -44.25 -10.27 -34.45
CA PRO A 842 -43.04 -9.53 -34.03
C PRO A 842 -41.86 -10.50 -33.69
N THR A 843 -40.67 -10.09 -33.23
CA THR A 843 -40.38 -9.82 -31.82
C THR A 843 -39.01 -9.17 -31.71
N GLU A 844 -39.00 -7.99 -31.10
CA GLU A 844 -37.84 -7.26 -30.60
C GLU A 844 -36.98 -8.09 -29.66
N LYS A 845 -35.67 -7.79 -29.64
CA LYS A 845 -34.85 -7.51 -28.44
C LYS A 845 -33.43 -7.23 -28.91
N ASN A 846 -33.06 -5.95 -29.01
CA ASN A 846 -32.48 -5.12 -27.95
C ASN A 846 -31.09 -5.59 -27.51
N HIS A 847 -30.13 -4.78 -27.97
CA HIS A 847 -28.86 -4.39 -27.36
C HIS A 847 -28.46 -5.08 -26.05
N SER A 848 -27.31 -5.77 -26.10
CA SER A 848 -26.44 -5.99 -24.96
C SER A 848 -25.06 -5.42 -25.30
N GLY A 849 -24.90 -4.11 -25.05
CA GLY A 849 -23.59 -3.46 -25.03
C GLY A 849 -22.75 -3.94 -23.83
N PRO A 850 -21.43 -3.70 -23.84
CA PRO A 850 -20.51 -4.28 -22.87
C PRO A 850 -20.69 -3.62 -21.50
N GLY A 851 -20.93 -4.45 -20.48
CA GLY A 851 -21.06 -4.02 -19.09
C GLY A 851 -19.75 -3.47 -18.52
N PRO A 852 -19.80 -2.53 -17.56
CA PRO A 852 -18.63 -1.87 -17.02
C PRO A 852 -17.87 -2.77 -16.04
N CYS A 853 -16.56 -2.90 -16.26
CA CYS A 853 -15.63 -3.60 -15.37
C CYS A 853 -15.41 -2.79 -14.08
N ILE A 854 -15.62 -3.42 -12.93
CA ILE A 854 -15.34 -2.84 -11.61
C ILE A 854 -14.04 -3.48 -11.09
N CYS A 855 -13.00 -2.67 -10.94
CA CYS A 855 -11.72 -3.05 -10.37
C CYS A 855 -11.73 -2.92 -8.84
N PHE A 856 -11.25 -3.92 -8.11
CA PHE A 856 -11.00 -3.85 -6.68
C PHE A 856 -9.48 -3.87 -6.42
N GLU A 857 -8.95 -2.81 -5.80
CA GLU A 857 -7.58 -2.77 -5.28
C GLU A 857 -7.52 -3.55 -3.95
N ASN A 858 -6.77 -4.65 -3.93
CA ASN A 858 -6.62 -5.50 -2.75
C ASN A 858 -5.45 -4.98 -1.87
N LEU A 859 -5.78 -4.15 -0.88
CA LEU A 859 -4.86 -3.67 0.16
C LEU A 859 -4.74 -4.72 1.27
N THR A 860 -3.92 -5.75 1.10
CA THR A 860 -3.37 -6.53 2.23
C THR A 860 -2.33 -7.53 1.73
N TYR A 861 -1.13 -7.47 2.32
CA TYR A 861 -0.20 -8.56 2.67
C TYR A 861 1.22 -7.98 2.76
N ASN A 862 1.47 -7.27 3.85
CA ASN A 862 2.81 -6.96 4.34
C ASN A 862 3.17 -8.10 5.29
N GLN A 863 3.90 -9.12 4.80
CA GLN A 863 4.38 -10.21 5.65
C GLN A 863 5.86 -10.48 5.38
N ALA A 864 6.69 -9.59 5.93
CA ALA A 864 8.07 -9.87 6.24
C ALA A 864 8.10 -10.74 7.50
N ALA A 865 8.24 -12.06 7.33
CA ALA A 865 8.54 -13.00 8.42
C ALA A 865 9.69 -13.90 8.00
N SER A 866 10.87 -13.38 8.30
CA SER A 866 12.18 -13.97 8.50
C SER A 866 12.27 -15.49 8.74
N ASP A 867 13.00 -16.14 7.85
CA ASP A 867 13.71 -17.40 8.09
C ASP A 867 15.12 -17.13 8.63
N SER A 868 15.65 -18.10 9.39
CA SER A 868 16.95 -18.16 10.11
C SER A 868 16.96 -17.47 11.48
N GLY A 869 17.16 -18.14 12.62
CA GLY A 869 17.81 -19.42 12.86
C GLY A 869 19.10 -19.20 13.64
N SER A 870 19.02 -18.92 14.95
CA SER A 870 20.07 -19.25 15.93
C SER A 870 19.58 -18.97 17.35
N CYS A 871 19.37 -20.02 18.12
CA CYS A 871 19.01 -19.98 19.53
C CYS A 871 20.20 -19.53 20.38
N GLY A 872 20.10 -18.34 20.99
CA GLY A 872 21.00 -17.88 22.03
C GLY A 872 20.21 -17.23 23.15
N HIS A 873 19.93 -17.98 24.22
CA HIS A 873 19.28 -17.50 25.43
C HIS A 873 20.22 -16.56 26.22
N VAL A 874 19.88 -15.27 26.31
CA VAL A 874 20.35 -14.36 27.38
C VAL A 874 19.18 -13.42 27.74
N PRO A 875 18.91 -13.14 29.04
CA PRO A 875 17.60 -12.67 29.48
C PRO A 875 17.39 -11.17 29.24
N VAL A 876 16.22 -10.84 28.68
CA VAL A 876 15.76 -9.49 28.40
C VAL A 876 15.27 -8.81 29.68
N SER A 877 15.90 -7.69 30.02
CA SER A 877 15.39 -6.70 30.99
C SER A 877 14.49 -5.70 30.25
N PRO A 878 13.30 -5.36 30.78
CA PRO A 878 12.26 -4.67 30.03
C PRO A 878 12.53 -3.15 29.99
N LYS A 879 12.73 -2.62 28.79
CA LYS A 879 12.52 -1.20 28.49
C LYS A 879 11.38 -1.10 27.48
N ALA A 880 10.20 -0.76 28.00
CA ALA A 880 9.02 -0.45 27.21
C ALA A 880 9.28 0.80 26.35
N PRO A 881 8.91 0.81 25.05
CA PRO A 881 9.10 1.94 24.18
C PRO A 881 7.92 2.92 24.31
N SER A 882 8.26 4.16 24.66
CA SER A 882 7.37 5.31 24.66
C SER A 882 7.06 5.74 23.21
N MET A 883 5.91 5.31 22.70
CA MET A 883 5.22 5.99 21.59
C MET A 883 4.61 7.28 22.15
N LEU A 884 5.35 8.39 22.11
CA LEU A 884 4.78 9.70 22.41
C LEU A 884 4.23 10.28 21.11
N GLY A 885 2.90 10.20 20.98
CA GLY A 885 2.13 10.79 19.91
C GLY A 885 2.27 12.31 19.90
N LEU A 886 2.43 12.83 18.69
CA LEU A 886 2.37 14.21 18.30
C LEU A 886 1.05 14.83 18.79
N MET A 887 1.08 15.63 19.86
CA MET A 887 -0.05 16.47 20.25
C MET A 887 -0.08 17.71 19.36
N THR A 888 -0.76 17.62 18.23
CA THR A 888 -1.20 18.81 17.48
C THR A 888 -2.50 19.35 18.09
N SER A 889 -2.42 20.62 18.49
CA SER A 889 -3.45 21.46 19.10
C SER A 889 -4.86 21.32 18.47
N PRO A 890 -5.92 21.08 19.27
CA PRO A 890 -7.30 21.10 18.81
C PRO A 890 -7.95 22.45 19.11
N GLU A 891 -7.77 23.42 18.23
CA GLU A 891 -8.67 24.59 18.15
C GLU A 891 -9.15 24.75 16.71
N ASN A 892 -10.47 24.86 16.55
CA ASN A 892 -11.22 25.25 15.33
C ASN A 892 -11.96 24.19 14.50
N VAL A 893 -12.56 23.16 15.12
CA VAL A 893 -13.72 22.49 14.48
C VAL A 893 -14.86 22.31 15.48
N LEU A 894 -15.41 23.44 15.96
CA LEU A 894 -16.67 23.48 16.69
C LEU A 894 -17.51 24.67 16.20
N LYS A 895 -18.05 24.57 14.98
CA LYS A 895 -19.21 25.33 14.47
C LYS A 895 -19.49 24.98 13.01
N ALA A 896 -20.11 23.83 12.79
CA ALA A 896 -20.86 23.57 11.56
C ALA A 896 -22.11 22.77 11.92
N LEU A 897 -23.16 23.56 12.17
CA LEU A 897 -24.58 23.26 12.31
C LEU A 897 -25.05 21.81 12.10
N GLU A 898 -25.66 21.30 13.17
CA GLU A 898 -27.00 20.69 13.19
C GLU A 898 -27.77 20.72 11.86
N LYS A 899 -28.03 19.53 11.31
CA LYS A 899 -29.30 19.26 10.64
C LYS A 899 -29.68 17.79 10.81
N ASN A 900 -30.70 17.61 11.64
CA ASN A 900 -31.43 16.40 11.94
C ASN A 900 -31.77 15.58 10.68
N TYR A 901 -31.38 14.30 10.70
CA TYR A 901 -32.17 13.25 10.06
C TYR A 901 -32.33 12.10 11.06
N MET A 902 -33.46 12.14 11.76
CA MET A 902 -33.99 11.04 12.55
C MET A 902 -34.48 9.95 11.59
N ASN A 903 -33.95 8.73 11.72
CA ASN A 903 -34.72 7.52 11.46
C ASN A 903 -34.17 6.39 12.37
N SER A 904 -35.01 6.04 13.33
CA SER A 904 -34.88 4.94 14.26
C SER A 904 -35.26 3.60 13.60
N LEU A 905 -34.40 2.59 13.74
CA LEU A 905 -34.74 1.17 13.90
C LEU A 905 -33.39 0.47 14.16
N GLY A 906 -33.07 0.01 15.37
CA GLY A 906 -33.70 -1.13 16.03
C GLY A 906 -32.66 -2.25 16.06
N GLU A 907 -32.02 -2.41 17.23
CA GLU A 907 -31.07 -3.47 17.59
C GLU A 907 -31.57 -4.87 17.23
N ILE A 908 -30.70 -5.78 16.76
CA ILE A 908 -30.44 -7.13 17.34
C ILE A 908 -28.99 -7.54 16.99
N PRO A 909 -28.19 -8.06 17.95
CA PRO A 909 -26.76 -8.31 17.82
C PRO A 909 -26.40 -9.76 17.44
N ALA A 910 -25.15 -9.90 16.98
CA ALA A 910 -24.23 -11.03 17.13
C ALA A 910 -24.68 -12.42 16.62
N GLY A 911 -24.02 -12.85 15.55
CA GLY A 911 -23.97 -14.22 15.09
C GLY A 911 -22.85 -14.41 14.10
N GLU A 912 -21.61 -14.52 14.60
CA GLU A 912 -20.44 -14.98 13.86
C GLU A 912 -20.72 -16.38 13.26
N THR A 913 -21.08 -16.43 11.98
CA THR A 913 -21.04 -17.68 11.22
C THR A 913 -19.67 -17.81 10.58
N SER A 914 -18.84 -18.64 11.21
CA SER A 914 -17.63 -19.22 10.67
C SER A 914 -17.85 -19.76 9.25
N LEU A 915 -17.18 -19.15 8.28
CA LEU A 915 -17.11 -19.64 6.91
C LEU A 915 -16.20 -20.87 6.86
N ASN A 916 -16.80 -22.05 7.05
CA ASN A 916 -16.21 -23.33 6.70
C ASN A 916 -16.14 -23.44 5.17
N TYR A 917 -14.97 -23.19 4.58
CA TYR A 917 -14.69 -23.59 3.20
C TYR A 917 -14.40 -25.08 3.16
N VAL A 918 -15.43 -25.85 2.85
CA VAL A 918 -15.36 -27.30 2.62
C VAL A 918 -14.83 -27.53 1.21
N SER A 919 -13.62 -28.08 1.13
CA SER A 919 -13.06 -28.66 -0.10
C SER A 919 -13.88 -29.88 -0.50
N GLN A 920 -14.62 -29.81 -1.60
CA GLN A 920 -15.23 -30.99 -2.21
C GLN A 920 -14.69 -31.17 -3.62
N LEU A 921 -13.65 -32.01 -3.68
CA LEU A 921 -13.34 -32.87 -4.82
C LEU A 921 -14.57 -33.73 -5.12
N ALA A 922 -15.44 -33.26 -6.01
CA ALA A 922 -16.50 -34.07 -6.59
C ALA A 922 -15.95 -34.77 -7.83
N SER A 923 -15.45 -35.99 -7.62
CA SER A 923 -15.29 -37.01 -8.65
C SER A 923 -16.65 -37.27 -9.34
N PRO A 924 -16.79 -37.08 -10.66
CA PRO A 924 -17.99 -37.46 -11.37
C PRO A 924 -17.93 -38.95 -11.73
N MET A 925 -18.83 -39.71 -11.13
CA MET A 925 -19.11 -41.09 -11.48
C MET A 925 -20.06 -41.19 -12.69
N PHE A 926 -19.75 -42.16 -13.55
CA PHE A 926 -20.62 -42.95 -14.45
C PHE A 926 -21.46 -42.23 -15.54
N GLY A 927 -21.18 -42.57 -16.80
CA GLY A 927 -22.09 -42.35 -17.91
C GLY A 927 -21.46 -42.59 -19.28
N ASP A 928 -21.76 -43.78 -19.80
CA ASP A 928 -21.51 -44.42 -21.10
C ASP A 928 -21.11 -43.61 -22.36
N LYS A 929 -20.48 -44.37 -23.25
CA LYS A 929 -19.84 -44.08 -24.54
C LYS A 929 -20.57 -43.19 -25.55
N ASP A 930 -19.72 -42.67 -26.43
CA ASP A 930 -19.90 -42.25 -27.82
C ASP A 930 -20.13 -40.77 -28.12
N SER A 931 -19.34 -40.32 -29.11
CA SER A 931 -19.30 -39.04 -29.84
C SER A 931 -18.49 -37.88 -29.25
N LEU A 932 -17.34 -37.66 -29.92
CA LEU A 932 -16.42 -36.52 -29.81
C LEU A 932 -17.13 -35.18 -30.16
N PRO A 933 -16.65 -34.04 -29.62
CA PRO A 933 -17.36 -32.77 -29.59
C PRO A 933 -17.10 -31.89 -30.82
N THR A 934 -18.08 -31.09 -31.20
CA THR A 934 -17.94 -30.00 -32.16
C THR A 934 -18.07 -28.66 -31.43
N ASN A 935 -17.01 -27.84 -31.51
CA ASN A 935 -16.91 -26.41 -31.23
C ASN A 935 -17.15 -25.90 -29.80
N PRO A 936 -16.07 -25.63 -29.03
CA PRO A 936 -16.12 -24.62 -27.97
C PRO A 936 -16.00 -23.22 -28.59
N VAL A 937 -16.99 -22.39 -28.27
CA VAL A 937 -17.09 -20.97 -28.61
C VAL A 937 -15.97 -20.18 -27.92
N GLU A 938 -15.23 -19.39 -28.69
CA GLU A 938 -14.20 -18.47 -28.22
C GLU A 938 -14.74 -17.53 -27.12
N ALA A 939 -14.18 -17.66 -25.91
CA ALA A 939 -14.37 -16.69 -24.84
C ALA A 939 -13.43 -15.49 -25.09
N PRO A 940 -13.90 -14.25 -24.91
CA PRO A 940 -13.11 -13.06 -25.22
C PRO A 940 -11.92 -12.96 -24.26
N HIS A 941 -10.72 -12.83 -24.83
CA HIS A 941 -9.47 -12.60 -24.12
C HIS A 941 -9.55 -11.28 -23.32
N CYS A 942 -9.84 -11.37 -22.02
CA CYS A 942 -9.48 -10.33 -21.07
C CYS A 942 -7.97 -10.40 -20.85
N SER A 943 -7.27 -9.45 -21.44
CA SER A 943 -5.81 -9.35 -21.51
C SER A 943 -5.14 -9.24 -20.14
N GLU A 944 -4.29 -10.23 -19.88
CA GLU A 944 -2.97 -10.18 -19.21
C GLU A 944 -2.82 -9.36 -17.90
N TYR A 945 -2.85 -10.13 -16.81
CA TYR A 945 -2.24 -9.78 -15.52
C TYR A 945 -0.72 -9.56 -15.68
N LYS A 946 -0.24 -8.33 -15.46
CA LYS A 946 1.20 -8.04 -15.29
C LYS A 946 1.65 -8.44 -13.89
N MET A 947 2.24 -9.62 -13.76
CA MET A 947 2.93 -10.05 -12.55
C MET A 947 4.27 -9.30 -12.46
N GLN A 948 4.41 -8.35 -11.53
CA GLN A 948 5.71 -7.75 -11.21
C GLN A 948 6.53 -8.76 -10.40
N MET A 949 7.56 -9.32 -11.04
CA MET A 949 8.48 -10.28 -10.44
C MET A 949 9.54 -9.52 -9.65
N ALA A 950 9.64 -9.78 -8.34
CA ALA A 950 10.72 -9.26 -7.51
C ALA A 950 12.02 -10.02 -7.85
N VAL A 951 12.99 -9.33 -8.44
CA VAL A 951 14.32 -9.88 -8.74
C VAL A 951 15.11 -9.97 -7.44
N SER A 952 15.30 -11.18 -6.93
CA SER A 952 16.10 -11.48 -5.73
C SER A 952 17.55 -11.03 -5.94
N LEU A 953 18.05 -10.16 -5.06
CA LEU A 953 19.43 -9.67 -5.06
C LEU A 953 20.42 -10.87 -5.01
N ARG A 954 21.33 -10.92 -5.98
CA ARG A 954 22.38 -11.94 -6.11
C ARG A 954 23.10 -12.17 -4.77
N LEU A 955 23.11 -13.43 -4.34
CA LEU A 955 24.02 -13.95 -3.32
C LEU A 955 25.47 -13.57 -3.66
N ALA A 956 26.11 -12.86 -2.73
CA ALA A 956 27.52 -12.55 -2.79
C ALA A 956 28.34 -13.84 -2.94
N LEU A 957 29.22 -13.87 -3.96
CA LEU A 957 30.16 -14.97 -4.15
C LEU A 957 31.04 -15.13 -2.90
N PRO A 958 31.22 -16.36 -2.40
CA PRO A 958 32.07 -16.63 -1.25
C PRO A 958 33.56 -16.47 -1.61
N PRO A 959 34.41 -16.06 -0.65
CA PRO A 959 35.81 -15.74 -0.91
C PRO A 959 36.63 -16.99 -1.25
N PRO A 960 37.70 -16.85 -2.07
CA PRO A 960 38.42 -17.97 -2.64
C PRO A 960 39.22 -18.70 -1.55
N THR A 961 38.89 -19.96 -1.35
CA THR A 961 39.65 -20.90 -0.51
C THR A 961 41.00 -21.22 -1.15
N GLU A 962 42.07 -20.78 -0.49
CA GLU A 962 43.42 -21.29 -0.67
C GLU A 962 43.44 -22.80 -0.49
N ASN A 963 43.65 -23.55 -1.57
CA ASN A 963 44.17 -24.91 -1.49
C ASN A 963 45.37 -25.01 -2.40
N SER A 964 46.52 -24.97 -1.74
CA SER A 964 47.83 -25.35 -2.22
C SER A 964 47.83 -26.74 -2.87
N SER A 965 48.24 -26.83 -4.12
CA SER A 965 48.94 -28.01 -4.61
C SER A 965 50.03 -27.56 -5.58
N LEU A 966 51.27 -27.62 -5.07
CA LEU A 966 52.50 -27.47 -5.84
C LEU A 966 52.49 -28.40 -7.05
N SER A 967 52.81 -27.86 -8.23
CA SER A 967 53.50 -28.64 -9.25
C SER A 967 54.33 -27.72 -10.16
N SER A 968 55.64 -28.00 -10.13
CA SER A 968 56.66 -27.68 -11.15
C SER A 968 56.91 -26.22 -11.50
N ILE A 969 57.70 -25.54 -10.64
CA ILE A 969 58.54 -24.42 -11.07
C ILE A 969 59.80 -25.01 -11.71
N THR A 970 59.83 -24.97 -13.03
CA THR A 970 61.04 -25.21 -13.82
C THR A 970 61.87 -23.93 -13.77
N LEU A 971 62.95 -23.95 -12.99
CA LEU A 971 63.99 -22.92 -12.95
C LEU A 971 64.57 -22.73 -14.35
N LEU A 972 64.30 -21.58 -14.98
CA LEU A 972 65.09 -21.04 -16.08
C LEU A 972 65.75 -19.75 -15.59
N ASP A 973 67.07 -19.76 -15.74
CA ASP A 973 68.12 -18.84 -15.31
C ASP A 973 67.80 -17.32 -15.42
N PRO A 974 68.24 -16.51 -14.44
CA PRO A 974 68.20 -15.06 -14.52
C PRO A 974 69.49 -14.52 -15.14
N GLY A 975 69.39 -13.96 -16.34
CA GLY A 975 70.51 -13.37 -17.05
C GLY A 975 70.15 -12.03 -17.66
N GLU A 976 70.90 -11.02 -17.23
CA GLU A 976 71.21 -9.77 -17.96
C GLU A 976 70.30 -8.55 -17.74
N HIS A 977 70.62 -7.87 -16.65
CA HIS A 977 70.69 -6.41 -16.59
C HIS A 977 71.45 -5.83 -17.79
N TYR A 978 70.81 -4.95 -18.55
CA TYR A 978 71.47 -3.83 -19.23
C TYR A 978 70.60 -2.59 -19.07
N CYS A 979 71.23 -1.55 -18.47
CA CYS A 979 70.89 -0.14 -18.37
C CYS A 979 69.46 0.33 -18.67
#